data_AF-A0A7C1ZTQ6-F1
#
_entry.id   AF-A0A7C1ZTQ6-F1
#
_cell.length_a   1.000
_cell.length_b   1.000
_cell.length_c   1.000
_cell.angle_alpha   90.00
_cell.angle_beta   90.00
_cell.angle_gamma   90.00
#
_symmetry.space_group_name_H-M   'P 1'
#
loop_
_entity.id
_entity.type
_entity.pdbx_description
1 polymer ?
#
loop_
_entity_poly.entity_id
_entity_poly.type
_entity_poly.pdbx_seq_one_letter_code
_entity_poly.pdbx_strand_id
1 'polypeptide(L)'
;MDSAPDVLAGSDYVAQWGERHPERAAELIASRDLFCVYSTENYSVSLANLLTNVADEATLQQQLRYFRQREMVRIIWRDLAAWADLAETVRELSALADACIQQSVRILHRWLAAEFGEPCNGQGEKQQLVVLAMGKLGAGELNLSSDVDLIFTYPDDGETQGGRKCLSNEEFFTRLGRKLIQSLDNLTVDGFVFRVDMRLRPFGESGALAASFDALEDYYQTQGREWERYAMIKARPITGDEMTKKSLTDLLRPFVYRRYLDYGVFDSLREMKSMIADQLQRKGMEDNIKLGAGGIREIEFIGQVFQLIYGGRDKPFQQRPILTVLDLLAERNCLTAYVVQDLKAAYDFLRRTEHRIQAWADKQTHLLPKDDAGRLRIAGLMGFADWDTFTNELTRHRQLVQSHFEQLLTSPQAEQAPAQSISLFNSSDEDILSYLQQLGFADPDACLTEIMGLLNNHVCRNLGPTGRERLHKLLPLLIQAAANVTNANECVSRLMPLIESIMRRSAYMALLVENPLALSQLIKLCAASPLISNQLARFPVLLDELLDPRSLYAVPERQQQVALLTQTLSAADSDDLEQQMNLLREFRQAASLHVAAADVTDLLPLMRVGDQLSELAEVQLEQVFKLSWAHLISKHGRPPCTDNDDITRSGFAILAYGKLGGLELGYGSDLDLVFIYDDMRNRGQTDGAKPIDALMFYIRLAQRMINILNTVTSSGILYEIDMRLRPNGNSGLLVASVSGFTEYQVDDAWTWEHQALVRARCIAGDSLLTQQISAIRRQVLAKQRDQNVLAVEVSDMRAKMRGQLDKSTEQCFDLKQGVGGITDIEFMVQYAVLAWSTSLPKLLIYTDNIRILETLVTMGKLSEEEGTMLANAYRFYRKLANHCVLQEMPTVVTITEVAEYQPCVKALWAQWFTET
;
A
#
# COMPACT_ATOMS: atom_id res chain seq x y z
N MET A 1 -46.04 -16.01 29.90
CA MET A 1 -45.55 -15.98 31.29
C MET A 1 -44.65 -17.17 31.60
N ASP A 2 -44.59 -18.17 30.70
CA ASP A 2 -43.82 -19.40 30.90
C ASP A 2 -42.31 -19.20 31.09
N SER A 3 -41.74 -18.08 30.61
CA SER A 3 -40.32 -17.72 30.85
C SER A 3 -40.06 -17.01 32.18
N ALA A 4 -41.10 -16.60 32.92
CA ALA A 4 -40.94 -15.83 34.16
C ALA A 4 -40.17 -16.58 35.26
N PRO A 5 -40.39 -17.89 35.50
CA PRO A 5 -39.62 -18.63 36.50
C PRO A 5 -38.11 -18.59 36.23
N ASP A 6 -37.72 -18.81 34.96
CA ASP A 6 -36.30 -18.84 34.56
C ASP A 6 -35.66 -17.46 34.65
N VAL A 7 -36.36 -16.41 34.18
CA VAL A 7 -35.85 -15.03 34.23
C VAL A 7 -35.72 -14.52 35.66
N LEU A 8 -36.73 -14.75 36.51
CA LEU A 8 -36.71 -14.28 37.90
C LEU A 8 -35.72 -15.06 38.76
N ALA A 9 -35.52 -16.36 38.50
CA ALA A 9 -34.44 -17.13 39.13
C ALA A 9 -33.05 -16.73 38.60
N GLY A 10 -32.99 -16.26 37.35
CA GLY A 10 -31.77 -15.87 36.66
C GLY A 10 -31.27 -14.45 36.96
N SER A 11 -32.16 -13.54 37.38
CA SER A 11 -31.83 -12.12 37.61
C SER A 11 -32.54 -11.55 38.85
N ASP A 12 -31.76 -11.39 39.92
CA ASP A 12 -32.16 -10.65 41.13
C ASP A 12 -32.45 -9.17 40.81
N TYR A 13 -31.76 -8.59 39.81
CA TYR A 13 -32.05 -7.25 39.32
C TYR A 13 -33.48 -7.11 38.80
N VAL A 14 -33.94 -8.02 37.93
CA VAL A 14 -35.30 -7.99 37.38
C VAL A 14 -36.34 -8.25 38.48
N ALA A 15 -36.08 -9.21 39.37
CA ALA A 15 -36.97 -9.53 40.48
C ALA A 15 -37.15 -8.33 41.43
N GLN A 16 -36.05 -7.75 41.91
CA GLN A 16 -36.10 -6.59 42.82
C GLN A 16 -36.72 -5.36 42.17
N TRP A 17 -36.50 -5.13 40.88
CA TRP A 17 -37.13 -4.01 40.18
C TRP A 17 -38.66 -4.19 40.12
N GLY A 18 -39.14 -5.39 39.80
CA GLY A 18 -40.57 -5.71 39.79
C GLY A 18 -41.22 -5.59 41.17
N GLU A 19 -40.53 -5.99 42.24
CA GLU A 19 -41.00 -5.84 43.62
C GLU A 19 -41.09 -4.38 44.08
N ARG A 20 -40.08 -3.57 43.73
CA ARG A 20 -40.04 -2.14 44.09
C ARG A 20 -41.01 -1.29 43.29
N HIS A 21 -41.34 -1.71 42.05
CA HIS A 21 -42.12 -0.94 41.10
C HIS A 21 -43.21 -1.77 40.40
N PRO A 22 -44.20 -2.30 41.16
CA PRO A 22 -45.22 -3.19 40.61
C PRO A 22 -46.07 -2.52 39.52
N GLU A 23 -46.34 -1.22 39.63
CA GLU A 23 -47.07 -0.45 38.63
C GLU A 23 -46.33 -0.34 37.29
N ARG A 24 -45.00 -0.16 37.33
CA ARG A 24 -44.15 -0.07 36.14
C ARG A 24 -43.95 -1.43 35.49
N ALA A 25 -43.86 -2.49 36.30
CA ALA A 25 -43.84 -3.86 35.80
C ALA A 25 -45.16 -4.21 35.08
N ALA A 26 -46.31 -3.82 35.66
CA ALA A 26 -47.61 -4.00 35.03
C ALA A 26 -47.73 -3.22 33.70
N GLU A 27 -47.23 -1.99 33.65
CA GLU A 27 -47.17 -1.18 32.42
C GLU A 27 -46.35 -1.87 31.33
N LEU A 28 -45.14 -2.35 31.65
CA LEU A 28 -44.25 -3.03 30.71
C LEU A 28 -44.87 -4.32 30.13
N ILE A 29 -45.64 -5.04 30.94
CA ILE A 29 -46.39 -6.23 30.51
C ILE A 29 -47.58 -5.83 29.63
N ALA A 30 -48.34 -4.79 30.03
CA ALA A 30 -49.54 -4.35 29.32
C ALA A 30 -49.22 -3.76 27.95
N SER A 31 -48.10 -3.03 27.83
CA SER A 31 -47.65 -2.44 26.57
C SER A 31 -47.14 -3.47 25.55
N ARG A 32 -46.83 -4.69 26.01
CA ARG A 32 -46.21 -5.78 25.23
C ARG A 32 -44.78 -5.47 24.73
N ASP A 33 -44.13 -4.45 25.25
CA ASP A 33 -42.77 -4.05 24.86
C ASP A 33 -41.75 -5.18 25.09
N LEU A 34 -41.97 -6.05 26.08
CA LEU A 34 -41.15 -7.25 26.32
C LEU A 34 -40.94 -8.11 25.05
N PHE A 35 -41.93 -8.13 24.15
CA PHE A 35 -41.89 -8.94 22.93
C PHE A 35 -41.36 -8.16 21.71
N CYS A 36 -41.23 -6.84 21.81
CA CYS A 36 -40.78 -5.99 20.71
C CYS A 36 -39.25 -5.98 20.59
N VAL A 37 -38.75 -5.83 19.36
CA VAL A 37 -37.35 -5.52 19.06
C VAL A 37 -37.27 -4.04 18.74
N TYR A 38 -36.37 -3.30 19.40
CA TYR A 38 -36.20 -1.87 19.17
C TYR A 38 -34.97 -1.58 18.31
N SER A 39 -35.17 -0.74 17.30
CA SER A 39 -34.08 -0.12 16.55
C SER A 39 -33.53 1.09 17.33
N THR A 40 -32.37 1.60 16.90
CA THR A 40 -31.79 2.85 17.42
C THR A 40 -32.76 4.02 17.33
N GLU A 41 -33.56 4.08 16.27
CA GLU A 41 -34.55 5.15 16.10
C GLU A 41 -35.69 5.02 17.10
N ASN A 42 -36.15 3.79 17.41
CA ASN A 42 -37.18 3.57 18.42
C ASN A 42 -36.74 4.10 19.79
N TYR A 43 -35.52 3.80 20.24
CA TYR A 43 -35.00 4.31 21.51
C TYR A 43 -34.90 5.83 21.52
N SER A 44 -34.39 6.43 20.43
CA SER A 44 -34.24 7.87 20.32
C SER A 44 -35.59 8.60 20.37
N VAL A 45 -36.60 8.09 19.65
CA VAL A 45 -37.95 8.67 19.62
C VAL A 45 -38.66 8.49 20.95
N SER A 46 -38.65 7.28 21.51
CA SER A 46 -39.29 7.00 22.80
C SER A 46 -38.72 7.85 23.93
N LEU A 47 -37.39 7.98 23.99
CA LEU A 47 -36.74 8.83 24.99
C LEU A 47 -37.00 10.31 24.73
N ALA A 48 -36.99 10.78 23.47
CA ALA A 48 -37.33 12.17 23.15
C ALA A 48 -38.76 12.54 23.60
N ASN A 49 -39.71 11.64 23.38
CA ASN A 49 -41.10 11.82 23.82
C ASN A 49 -41.19 11.90 25.35
N LEU A 50 -40.49 11.02 26.07
CA LEU A 50 -40.42 11.03 27.53
C LEU A 50 -39.81 12.35 28.07
N LEU A 51 -38.82 12.90 27.37
CA LEU A 51 -38.09 14.10 27.78
C LEU A 51 -38.69 15.42 27.29
N THR A 52 -39.81 15.40 26.56
CA THR A 52 -40.37 16.59 25.88
C THR A 52 -40.71 17.74 26.85
N ASN A 53 -41.22 17.42 28.05
CA ASN A 53 -41.65 18.40 29.05
C ASN A 53 -40.68 18.56 30.23
N VAL A 54 -39.45 18.06 30.10
CA VAL A 54 -38.44 18.16 31.15
C VAL A 54 -37.87 19.58 31.19
N ALA A 55 -37.97 20.23 32.35
CA ALA A 55 -37.62 21.64 32.52
C ALA A 55 -36.33 21.88 33.34
N ASP A 56 -35.84 20.86 34.05
CA ASP A 56 -34.70 20.97 34.96
C ASP A 56 -33.84 19.69 34.99
N GLU A 57 -32.60 19.83 35.49
CA GLU A 57 -31.60 18.76 35.53
C GLU A 57 -31.98 17.60 36.45
N ALA A 58 -32.71 17.83 37.54
CA ALA A 58 -33.10 16.77 38.46
C ALA A 58 -34.16 15.86 37.81
N THR A 59 -35.17 16.46 37.16
CA THR A 59 -36.18 15.74 36.39
C THR A 59 -35.55 14.99 35.21
N LEU A 60 -34.58 15.61 34.49
CA LEU A 60 -33.84 14.94 33.42
C LEU A 60 -33.12 13.68 33.93
N GLN A 61 -32.40 13.81 35.04
CA GLN A 61 -31.67 12.70 35.67
C GLN A 61 -32.59 11.56 36.09
N GLN A 62 -33.75 11.89 36.67
CA GLN A 62 -34.75 10.91 37.07
C GLN A 62 -35.32 10.14 35.87
N GLN A 63 -35.72 10.86 34.81
CA GLN A 63 -36.32 10.25 33.62
C GLN A 63 -35.33 9.36 32.85
N LEU A 64 -34.06 9.76 32.74
CA LEU A 64 -33.01 8.95 32.12
C LEU A 64 -32.79 7.62 32.88
N ARG A 65 -32.78 7.67 34.21
CA ARG A 65 -32.61 6.48 35.06
C ARG A 65 -33.81 5.55 34.96
N TYR A 66 -35.01 6.10 35.01
CA TYR A 66 -36.24 5.33 34.80
C TYR A 66 -36.24 4.62 33.44
N PHE A 67 -35.93 5.36 32.37
CA PHE A 67 -35.87 4.81 31.03
C PHE A 67 -34.84 3.68 30.93
N ARG A 68 -33.61 3.90 31.42
CA ARG A 68 -32.55 2.88 31.43
C ARG A 68 -32.95 1.64 32.23
N GLN A 69 -33.53 1.80 33.41
CA GLN A 69 -33.97 0.65 34.22
C GLN A 69 -35.04 -0.18 33.50
N ARG A 70 -36.07 0.49 32.96
CA ARG A 70 -37.16 -0.16 32.22
C ARG A 70 -36.63 -0.96 31.03
N GLU A 71 -35.77 -0.34 30.22
CA GLU A 71 -35.21 -0.98 29.04
C GLU A 71 -34.19 -2.06 29.40
N MET A 72 -33.42 -1.89 30.47
CA MET A 72 -32.50 -2.93 30.95
C MET A 72 -33.26 -4.18 31.41
N VAL A 73 -34.37 -4.01 32.15
CA VAL A 73 -35.26 -5.13 32.52
C VAL A 73 -35.79 -5.83 31.27
N ARG A 74 -36.24 -5.06 30.27
CA ARG A 74 -36.73 -5.60 28.99
C ARG A 74 -35.66 -6.42 28.26
N ILE A 75 -34.45 -5.87 28.12
CA ILE A 75 -33.33 -6.52 27.43
C ILE A 75 -32.88 -7.77 28.18
N ILE A 76 -32.69 -7.70 29.50
CA ILE A 76 -32.32 -8.85 30.33
C ILE A 76 -33.37 -9.96 30.23
N TRP A 77 -34.66 -9.60 30.25
CA TRP A 77 -35.74 -10.57 30.10
C TRP A 77 -35.65 -11.31 28.76
N ARG A 78 -35.50 -10.57 27.66
CA ARG A 78 -35.41 -11.15 26.30
C ARG A 78 -34.19 -12.04 26.15
N ASP A 79 -33.05 -11.62 26.69
CA ASP A 79 -31.80 -12.37 26.66
C ASP A 79 -31.90 -13.67 27.50
N LEU A 80 -32.39 -13.60 28.74
CA LEU A 80 -32.54 -14.78 29.62
C LEU A 80 -33.63 -15.75 29.13
N ALA A 81 -34.70 -15.24 28.53
CA ALA A 81 -35.75 -16.07 27.93
C ALA A 81 -35.37 -16.67 26.56
N ALA A 82 -34.16 -16.40 26.07
CA ALA A 82 -33.67 -16.80 24.75
C ALA A 82 -34.56 -16.31 23.58
N TRP A 83 -35.21 -15.15 23.75
CA TRP A 83 -36.01 -14.49 22.70
C TRP A 83 -35.18 -13.57 21.82
N ALA A 84 -33.99 -13.17 22.29
CA ALA A 84 -33.00 -12.39 21.56
C ALA A 84 -31.71 -13.20 21.45
N ASP A 85 -31.04 -13.11 20.30
CA ASP A 85 -29.66 -13.59 20.18
C ASP A 85 -28.67 -12.54 20.72
N LEU A 86 -27.39 -12.94 20.85
CA LEU A 86 -26.36 -12.05 21.36
C LEU A 86 -26.23 -10.76 20.53
N ALA A 87 -26.35 -10.86 19.21
CA ALA A 87 -26.20 -9.71 18.31
C ALA A 87 -27.33 -8.70 18.50
N GLU A 88 -28.57 -9.16 18.70
CA GLU A 88 -29.70 -8.33 19.06
C GLU A 88 -29.48 -7.66 20.43
N THR A 89 -29.11 -8.42 21.46
CA THR A 89 -28.90 -7.91 22.82
C THR A 89 -27.86 -6.79 22.86
N VAL A 90 -26.67 -7.01 22.28
CA VAL A 90 -25.60 -5.99 22.31
C VAL A 90 -25.94 -4.75 21.49
N ARG A 91 -26.66 -4.92 20.36
CA ARG A 91 -27.14 -3.82 19.53
C ARG A 91 -28.16 -2.96 20.28
N GLU A 92 -29.12 -3.58 20.97
CA GLU A 92 -30.11 -2.86 21.76
C GLU A 92 -29.48 -2.10 22.94
N LEU A 93 -28.50 -2.70 23.62
CA LEU A 93 -27.75 -2.04 24.69
C LEU A 93 -26.96 -0.83 24.19
N SER A 94 -26.27 -0.95 23.05
CA SER A 94 -25.59 0.16 22.41
C SER A 94 -26.56 1.26 21.97
N ALA A 95 -27.69 0.89 21.39
CA ALA A 95 -28.73 1.83 20.97
C ALA A 95 -29.35 2.60 22.14
N LEU A 96 -29.59 1.92 23.26
CA LEU A 96 -30.06 2.54 24.51
C LEU A 96 -29.05 3.57 25.03
N ALA A 97 -27.76 3.21 25.08
CA ALA A 97 -26.69 4.11 25.50
C ALA A 97 -26.55 5.33 24.57
N ASP A 98 -26.55 5.11 23.25
CA ASP A 98 -26.51 6.17 22.24
C ASP A 98 -27.68 7.15 22.42
N ALA A 99 -28.91 6.65 22.58
CA ALA A 99 -30.09 7.48 22.77
C ALA A 99 -30.01 8.33 24.05
N CYS A 100 -29.61 7.73 25.18
CA CYS A 100 -29.41 8.44 26.44
C CYS A 100 -28.37 9.57 26.31
N ILE A 101 -27.24 9.31 25.65
CA ILE A 101 -26.18 10.31 25.45
C ILE A 101 -26.66 11.43 24.51
N GLN A 102 -27.22 11.08 23.35
CA GLN A 102 -27.65 12.04 22.34
C GLN A 102 -28.74 12.99 22.86
N GLN A 103 -29.76 12.46 23.54
CA GLN A 103 -30.84 13.30 24.07
C GLN A 103 -30.36 14.18 25.23
N SER A 104 -29.48 13.65 26.10
CA SER A 104 -28.87 14.43 27.18
C SER A 104 -28.05 15.60 26.64
N VAL A 105 -27.17 15.35 25.65
CA VAL A 105 -26.38 16.41 24.99
C VAL A 105 -27.29 17.48 24.39
N ARG A 106 -28.35 17.07 23.68
CA ARG A 106 -29.29 18.00 23.04
C ARG A 106 -29.98 18.93 24.04
N ILE A 107 -30.47 18.39 25.16
CA ILE A 107 -31.19 19.17 26.17
C ILE A 107 -30.22 20.07 26.94
N LEU A 108 -29.11 19.52 27.42
CA LEU A 108 -28.11 20.26 28.19
C LEU A 108 -27.45 21.37 27.37
N HIS A 109 -27.19 21.13 26.07
CA HIS A 109 -26.69 22.16 25.18
C HIS A 109 -27.69 23.32 25.08
N ARG A 110 -28.97 23.03 24.84
CA ARG A 110 -30.02 24.06 24.75
C ARG A 110 -30.10 24.92 26.01
N TRP A 111 -30.03 24.30 27.19
CA TRP A 111 -30.09 25.03 28.46
C TRP A 111 -28.84 25.89 28.69
N LEU A 112 -27.64 25.36 28.41
CA LEU A 112 -26.41 26.13 28.52
C LEU A 112 -26.34 27.27 27.50
N ALA A 113 -26.80 27.05 26.27
CA ALA A 113 -26.85 28.08 25.24
C ALA A 113 -27.83 29.20 25.59
N ALA A 114 -28.95 28.88 26.25
CA ALA A 114 -29.88 29.89 26.75
C ALA A 114 -29.27 30.79 27.85
N GLU A 115 -28.28 30.30 28.60
CA GLU A 115 -27.60 31.04 29.66
C GLU A 115 -26.37 31.82 29.13
N PHE A 116 -25.50 31.15 28.38
CA PHE A 116 -24.18 31.63 27.98
C PHE A 116 -24.07 32.01 26.49
N GLY A 117 -25.11 31.78 25.69
CA GLY A 117 -25.09 32.03 24.25
C GLY A 117 -24.65 30.81 23.45
N GLU A 118 -24.82 30.89 22.14
CA GLU A 118 -24.52 29.80 21.21
C GLU A 118 -23.01 29.76 20.92
N PRO A 119 -22.30 28.63 21.09
CA PRO A 119 -20.89 28.53 20.73
C PRO A 119 -20.71 28.66 19.21
N CYS A 120 -19.88 29.61 18.78
CA CYS A 120 -19.60 29.86 17.36
C CYS A 120 -18.09 29.90 17.09
N ASN A 121 -17.67 29.57 15.87
CA ASN A 121 -16.28 29.77 15.42
C ASN A 121 -16.03 31.24 15.01
N GLY A 122 -14.80 31.55 14.59
CA GLY A 122 -14.42 32.90 14.15
C GLY A 122 -15.21 33.45 12.94
N GLN A 123 -15.92 32.60 12.21
CA GLN A 123 -16.79 32.98 11.07
C GLN A 123 -18.26 33.14 11.48
N GLY A 124 -18.61 32.88 12.75
CA GLY A 124 -19.98 32.93 13.25
C GLY A 124 -20.78 31.65 13.02
N GLU A 125 -20.14 30.55 12.61
CA GLU A 125 -20.79 29.26 12.40
C GLU A 125 -20.89 28.50 13.72
N LYS A 126 -22.05 27.90 13.95
CA LYS A 126 -22.37 27.20 15.21
C LYS A 126 -21.52 25.95 15.40
N GLN A 127 -20.99 25.80 16.60
CA GLN A 127 -20.20 24.64 17.00
C GLN A 127 -21.03 23.67 17.84
N GLN A 128 -20.72 22.39 17.78
CA GLN A 128 -21.46 21.35 18.52
C GLN A 128 -20.51 20.40 19.22
N LEU A 129 -20.94 19.91 20.38
CA LEU A 129 -20.24 18.84 21.08
C LEU A 129 -20.38 17.52 20.30
N VAL A 130 -19.24 16.97 19.91
CA VAL A 130 -19.13 15.63 19.34
C VAL A 130 -18.61 14.69 20.41
N VAL A 131 -19.41 13.67 20.72
CA VAL A 131 -19.04 12.58 21.63
C VAL A 131 -18.58 11.41 20.77
N LEU A 132 -17.33 10.98 20.94
CA LEU A 132 -16.85 9.71 20.41
C LEU A 132 -17.14 8.63 21.43
N ALA A 133 -17.95 7.66 21.02
CA ALA A 133 -18.07 6.39 21.70
C ALA A 133 -16.84 5.52 21.40
N MET A 134 -16.21 5.03 22.46
CA MET A 134 -15.02 4.19 22.38
C MET A 134 -15.37 2.74 22.75
N GLY A 135 -14.40 1.83 22.56
CA GLY A 135 -14.51 0.44 23.02
C GLY A 135 -15.77 -0.26 22.50
N LYS A 136 -16.49 -0.94 23.40
CA LYS A 136 -17.69 -1.71 23.03
C LYS A 136 -18.85 -0.85 22.53
N LEU A 137 -19.04 0.33 23.12
CA LEU A 137 -20.09 1.25 22.67
C LEU A 137 -19.81 1.74 21.25
N GLY A 138 -18.54 2.06 20.97
CA GLY A 138 -18.11 2.50 19.65
C GLY A 138 -18.30 1.43 18.58
N ALA A 139 -18.06 0.16 18.92
CA ALA A 139 -18.32 -0.98 18.04
C ALA A 139 -19.81 -1.38 17.89
N GLY A 140 -20.71 -0.83 18.71
CA GLY A 140 -22.12 -1.24 18.72
C GLY A 140 -22.33 -2.61 19.39
N GLU A 141 -21.43 -3.01 20.28
CA GLU A 141 -21.39 -4.32 20.94
C GLU A 141 -21.36 -4.18 22.47
N LEU A 142 -22.15 -3.25 23.03
CA LEU A 142 -22.14 -2.97 24.47
C LEU A 142 -22.62 -4.19 25.29
N ASN A 143 -21.95 -4.47 26.40
CA ASN A 143 -22.36 -5.51 27.36
C ASN A 143 -23.42 -4.99 28.34
N LEU A 144 -24.14 -5.91 29.00
CA LEU A 144 -25.23 -5.60 29.94
C LEU A 144 -24.84 -4.58 31.01
N SER A 145 -23.71 -4.81 31.68
CA SER A 145 -23.15 -3.87 32.67
C SER A 145 -21.70 -3.52 32.29
N SER A 146 -21.54 -2.55 31.40
CA SER A 146 -20.26 -1.96 31.01
C SER A 146 -20.24 -0.45 31.24
N ASP A 147 -19.05 0.08 31.48
CA ASP A 147 -18.80 1.52 31.38
C ASP A 147 -18.98 1.98 29.92
N VAL A 148 -19.37 3.24 29.75
CA VAL A 148 -19.33 3.92 28.46
C VAL A 148 -18.05 4.74 28.38
N ASP A 149 -17.12 4.25 27.57
CA ASP A 149 -15.85 4.93 27.31
C ASP A 149 -16.09 6.07 26.30
N LEU A 150 -15.86 7.33 26.70
CA LEU A 150 -16.18 8.50 25.87
C LEU A 150 -14.99 9.45 25.71
N ILE A 151 -14.93 10.12 24.56
CA ILE A 151 -14.06 11.28 24.31
C ILE A 151 -14.93 12.43 23.82
N PHE A 152 -14.75 13.64 24.37
CA PHE A 152 -15.47 14.83 23.94
C PHE A 152 -14.59 15.71 23.08
N THR A 153 -15.14 16.18 21.98
CA THR A 153 -14.44 17.09 21.06
C THR A 153 -15.44 17.99 20.33
N TYR A 154 -14.95 19.02 19.66
CA TYR A 154 -15.73 19.98 18.89
C TYR A 154 -14.89 20.49 17.71
N PRO A 155 -15.49 20.98 16.61
CA PRO A 155 -14.76 21.28 15.39
C PRO A 155 -13.72 22.40 15.59
N ASP A 156 -14.19 23.62 15.90
CA ASP A 156 -13.33 24.81 15.92
C ASP A 156 -13.36 25.52 17.28
N ASP A 157 -12.22 26.14 17.61
CA ASP A 157 -12.15 27.13 18.67
C ASP A 157 -12.92 28.41 18.32
N GLY A 158 -13.29 29.15 19.37
CA GLY A 158 -14.15 30.32 19.24
C GLY A 158 -14.81 30.68 20.56
N GLU A 159 -15.90 31.43 20.49
CA GLU A 159 -16.58 31.98 21.65
C GLU A 159 -18.11 31.93 21.50
N THR A 160 -18.81 31.89 22.64
CA THR A 160 -20.27 31.92 22.68
C THR A 160 -20.85 33.29 22.34
N GLN A 161 -21.83 33.34 21.45
CA GLN A 161 -22.49 34.58 21.02
C GLN A 161 -23.94 34.67 21.51
N GLY A 162 -24.39 35.88 21.86
CA GLY A 162 -25.79 36.15 22.22
C GLY A 162 -26.22 35.80 23.66
N GLY A 163 -25.28 35.41 24.52
CA GLY A 163 -25.53 35.12 25.93
C GLY A 163 -25.25 36.27 26.89
N ARG A 164 -25.55 36.05 28.19
CA ARG A 164 -25.25 37.03 29.26
C ARG A 164 -23.76 37.20 29.53
N LYS A 165 -22.96 36.17 29.25
CA LYS A 165 -21.51 36.11 29.46
C LYS A 165 -20.87 35.33 28.32
N CYS A 166 -19.83 35.91 27.71
CA CYS A 166 -19.02 35.23 26.71
C CYS A 166 -18.11 34.18 27.37
N LEU A 167 -18.12 32.95 26.86
CA LEU A 167 -17.22 31.86 27.22
C LEU A 167 -16.47 31.41 25.96
N SER A 168 -15.26 30.88 26.12
CA SER A 168 -14.62 30.15 25.03
C SER A 168 -15.38 28.85 24.75
N ASN A 169 -15.26 28.33 23.53
CA ASN A 169 -15.84 27.03 23.16
C ASN A 169 -15.32 25.92 24.08
N GLU A 170 -14.02 25.91 24.41
CA GLU A 170 -13.42 24.96 25.37
C GLU A 170 -14.13 24.99 26.73
N GLU A 171 -14.36 26.19 27.30
CA GLU A 171 -15.04 26.35 28.58
C GLU A 171 -16.51 25.90 28.51
N PHE A 172 -17.20 26.26 27.44
CA PHE A 172 -18.60 25.89 27.21
C PHE A 172 -18.75 24.37 27.11
N PHE A 173 -17.96 23.72 26.27
CA PHE A 173 -18.02 22.28 26.04
C PHE A 173 -17.50 21.47 27.23
N THR A 174 -16.52 21.99 27.99
CA THR A 174 -16.11 21.39 29.27
C THR A 174 -17.24 21.40 30.29
N ARG A 175 -18.03 22.49 30.38
CA ARG A 175 -19.19 22.54 31.28
C ARG A 175 -20.31 21.61 30.82
N LEU A 176 -20.60 21.58 29.52
CA LEU A 176 -21.57 20.65 28.93
C LEU A 176 -21.18 19.20 29.20
N GLY A 177 -19.92 18.85 28.98
CA GLY A 177 -19.37 17.53 29.25
C GLY A 177 -19.51 17.12 30.73
N ARG A 178 -19.22 18.02 31.67
CA ARG A 178 -19.41 17.76 33.11
C ARG A 178 -20.88 17.50 33.45
N LYS A 179 -21.81 18.28 32.92
CA LYS A 179 -23.26 18.08 33.14
C LYS A 179 -23.74 16.77 32.52
N LEU A 180 -23.20 16.38 31.37
CA LEU A 180 -23.49 15.11 30.73
C LEU A 180 -23.02 13.93 31.61
N ILE A 181 -21.77 13.95 32.07
CA ILE A 181 -21.22 12.92 32.96
C ILE A 181 -22.07 12.82 34.23
N GLN A 182 -22.39 13.95 34.87
CA GLN A 182 -23.25 13.98 36.05
C GLN A 182 -24.65 13.39 35.78
N SER A 183 -25.21 13.65 34.60
CA SER A 183 -26.54 13.15 34.25
C SER A 183 -26.58 11.63 34.09
N LEU A 184 -25.48 11.05 33.60
CA LEU A 184 -25.36 9.62 33.30
C LEU A 184 -24.84 8.79 34.49
N ASP A 185 -23.79 9.26 35.16
CA ASP A 185 -22.97 8.45 36.09
C ASP A 185 -23.42 8.57 37.56
N ASN A 186 -23.85 9.77 38.00
CA ASN A 186 -24.12 10.04 39.41
C ASN A 186 -25.09 9.01 40.01
N LEU A 187 -24.72 8.43 41.15
CA LEU A 187 -25.61 7.53 41.88
C LEU A 187 -26.65 8.34 42.65
N THR A 188 -27.93 8.18 42.30
CA THR A 188 -29.08 8.82 42.97
C THR A 188 -29.97 7.78 43.63
N VAL A 189 -31.08 8.19 44.25
CA VAL A 189 -32.11 7.27 44.77
C VAL A 189 -32.72 6.40 43.66
N ASP A 190 -32.74 6.91 42.42
CA ASP A 190 -33.17 6.19 41.22
C ASP A 190 -32.01 5.42 40.54
N GLY A 191 -30.86 5.26 41.20
CA GLY A 191 -29.68 4.59 40.64
C GLY A 191 -28.87 5.49 39.70
N PHE A 192 -28.33 4.89 38.63
CA PHE A 192 -27.48 5.53 37.61
C PHE A 192 -27.93 5.10 36.19
N VAL A 193 -27.48 5.80 35.15
CA VAL A 193 -27.77 5.46 33.75
C VAL A 193 -26.65 4.57 33.20
N PHE A 194 -25.44 5.13 33.10
CA PHE A 194 -24.22 4.44 32.70
C PHE A 194 -23.03 5.04 33.44
N ARG A 195 -22.11 4.20 33.88
CA ARG A 195 -20.81 4.64 34.40
C ARG A 195 -20.00 5.19 33.24
N VAL A 196 -19.43 6.39 33.38
CA VAL A 196 -18.73 7.07 32.28
C VAL A 196 -17.22 7.01 32.51
N ASP A 197 -16.48 6.49 31.54
CA ASP A 197 -15.01 6.47 31.58
C ASP A 197 -14.44 7.45 30.55
N MET A 198 -13.66 8.42 31.03
CA MET A 198 -13.02 9.46 30.23
C MET A 198 -11.51 9.26 30.08
N ARG A 199 -10.95 8.11 30.53
CA ARG A 199 -9.49 7.89 30.60
C ARG A 199 -8.83 7.67 29.25
N LEU A 200 -9.59 7.33 28.21
CA LEU A 200 -9.08 7.16 26.83
C LEU A 200 -8.88 8.47 26.07
N ARG A 201 -9.27 9.62 26.65
CA ARG A 201 -9.05 10.93 26.02
C ARG A 201 -7.56 11.30 26.00
N PRO A 202 -7.13 12.18 25.07
CA PRO A 202 -5.75 12.69 25.04
C PRO A 202 -5.25 13.14 26.39
N PHE A 203 -4.00 12.78 26.71
CA PHE A 203 -3.35 13.02 28.02
C PHE A 203 -4.04 12.36 29.24
N GLY A 204 -5.00 11.45 29.02
CA GLY A 204 -5.67 10.71 30.07
C GLY A 204 -6.37 11.60 31.09
N GLU A 205 -6.30 11.26 32.38
CA GLU A 205 -6.96 12.00 33.46
C GLU A 205 -6.48 13.45 33.61
N SER A 206 -5.25 13.76 33.18
CA SER A 206 -4.66 15.10 33.23
C SER A 206 -5.03 15.99 32.06
N GLY A 207 -5.63 15.42 30.99
CA GLY A 207 -6.01 16.16 29.80
C GLY A 207 -7.30 16.95 29.94
N ALA A 208 -7.49 17.93 29.05
CA ALA A 208 -8.73 18.67 28.89
C ALA A 208 -9.92 17.71 28.71
N LEU A 209 -11.09 18.08 29.25
CA LEU A 209 -12.27 17.22 29.16
C LEU A 209 -12.86 17.20 27.74
N ALA A 210 -12.80 18.34 27.05
CA ALA A 210 -13.16 18.51 25.66
C ALA A 210 -12.05 19.27 24.94
N ALA A 211 -11.71 18.87 23.71
CA ALA A 211 -10.67 19.48 22.89
C ALA A 211 -11.16 19.76 21.46
N SER A 212 -10.62 20.78 20.80
CA SER A 212 -10.90 21.06 19.38
C SER A 212 -10.37 19.96 18.46
N PHE A 213 -10.84 19.90 17.21
CA PHE A 213 -10.34 18.91 16.23
C PHE A 213 -8.85 19.12 15.96
N ASP A 214 -8.39 20.37 15.87
CA ASP A 214 -6.98 20.71 15.68
C ASP A 214 -6.12 20.17 16.84
N ALA A 215 -6.55 20.37 18.09
CA ALA A 215 -5.83 19.86 19.26
C ALA A 215 -5.83 18.32 19.32
N LEU A 216 -6.93 17.69 18.89
CA LEU A 216 -7.04 16.24 18.79
C LEU A 216 -6.09 15.67 17.72
N GLU A 217 -6.04 16.34 16.55
CA GLU A 217 -5.17 15.97 15.44
C GLU A 217 -3.70 16.08 15.83
N ASP A 218 -3.28 17.22 16.39
CA ASP A 218 -1.90 17.45 16.81
C ASP A 218 -1.44 16.38 17.82
N TYR A 219 -2.28 16.04 18.79
CA TYR A 219 -1.96 15.00 19.77
C TYR A 219 -1.72 13.64 19.11
N TYR A 220 -2.65 13.17 18.27
CA TYR A 220 -2.53 11.84 17.68
C TYR A 220 -1.42 11.76 16.62
N GLN A 221 -1.12 12.86 15.93
CA GLN A 221 0.01 12.93 15.01
C GLN A 221 1.37 12.93 15.73
N THR A 222 1.51 13.68 16.83
CA THR A 222 2.80 13.89 17.49
C THR A 222 3.11 12.91 18.62
N GLN A 223 2.10 12.51 19.40
CA GLN A 223 2.27 11.74 20.64
C GLN A 223 1.51 10.41 20.66
N GLY A 224 0.65 10.17 19.66
CA GLY A 224 -0.23 9.01 19.61
C GLY A 224 0.51 7.66 19.56
N ARG A 225 0.25 6.83 20.59
CA ARG A 225 0.89 5.53 20.82
C ARG A 225 0.14 4.38 20.14
N GLU A 226 0.80 3.24 19.99
CA GLU A 226 0.23 2.07 19.30
C GLU A 226 -1.01 1.48 20.00
N TRP A 227 -1.04 1.49 21.34
CA TRP A 227 -2.24 1.06 22.08
C TRP A 227 -3.42 2.03 21.89
N GLU A 228 -3.16 3.32 21.63
CA GLU A 228 -4.22 4.30 21.34
C GLU A 228 -4.80 4.06 19.95
N ARG A 229 -3.97 3.65 18.97
CA ARG A 229 -4.48 3.19 17.66
C ARG A 229 -5.40 1.99 17.83
N TYR A 230 -4.98 1.00 18.62
CA TYR A 230 -5.79 -0.18 18.93
C TYR A 230 -7.15 0.21 19.53
N ALA A 231 -7.19 1.18 20.46
CA ALA A 231 -8.44 1.67 21.04
C ALA A 231 -9.30 2.43 20.01
N MET A 232 -8.68 3.24 19.17
CA MET A 232 -9.34 4.09 18.18
C MET A 232 -9.95 3.33 17.00
N ILE A 233 -9.61 2.06 16.78
CA ILE A 233 -10.31 1.16 15.82
C ILE A 233 -11.83 1.19 16.06
N LYS A 234 -12.24 1.20 17.33
CA LYS A 234 -13.66 1.17 17.71
C LYS A 234 -14.28 2.55 17.83
N ALA A 235 -13.53 3.65 17.64
CA ALA A 235 -14.04 5.00 17.81
C ALA A 235 -15.20 5.30 16.84
N ARG A 236 -16.34 5.76 17.38
CA ARG A 236 -17.53 6.12 16.61
C ARG A 236 -18.13 7.42 17.13
N PRO A 237 -18.21 8.50 16.32
CA PRO A 237 -18.87 9.71 16.75
C PRO A 237 -20.40 9.53 16.79
N ILE A 238 -21.02 9.83 17.93
CA ILE A 238 -22.44 9.57 18.19
C ILE A 238 -23.30 10.84 18.30
N THR A 239 -22.69 12.02 18.45
CA THR A 239 -23.37 13.33 18.40
C THR A 239 -22.76 14.22 17.32
N GLY A 240 -23.35 15.40 17.07
CA GLY A 240 -23.02 16.27 15.94
C GLY A 240 -23.83 15.94 14.68
N ASP A 241 -23.72 16.79 13.67
CA ASP A 241 -24.27 16.51 12.33
C ASP A 241 -23.39 15.51 11.55
N GLU A 242 -23.96 14.92 10.49
CA GLU A 242 -23.26 13.89 9.71
C GLU A 242 -22.00 14.42 9.01
N MET A 243 -21.97 15.71 8.66
CA MET A 243 -20.79 16.32 8.05
C MET A 243 -19.63 16.40 9.03
N THR A 244 -19.91 16.84 10.26
CA THR A 244 -18.95 16.94 11.36
C THR A 244 -18.44 15.57 11.77
N LYS A 245 -19.33 14.58 11.91
CA LYS A 245 -18.96 13.19 12.20
C LYS A 245 -18.04 12.62 11.15
N LYS A 246 -18.33 12.87 9.87
CA LYS A 246 -17.50 12.44 8.75
C LYS A 246 -16.13 13.12 8.79
N SER A 247 -16.08 14.44 8.97
CA SER A 247 -14.84 15.21 9.08
C SER A 247 -13.90 14.64 10.15
N LEU A 248 -14.42 14.42 11.36
CA LEU A 248 -13.65 13.82 12.45
C LEU A 248 -13.18 12.39 12.14
N THR A 249 -14.03 11.58 11.50
CA THR A 249 -13.66 10.21 11.11
C THR A 249 -12.55 10.22 10.06
N ASP A 250 -12.61 11.13 9.10
CA ASP A 250 -11.60 11.28 8.06
C ASP A 250 -10.28 11.83 8.64
N LEU A 251 -10.33 12.72 9.63
CA LEU A 251 -9.18 13.24 10.39
C LEU A 251 -8.47 12.13 11.19
N LEU A 252 -9.22 11.25 11.85
CA LEU A 252 -8.65 10.16 12.67
C LEU A 252 -8.21 8.95 11.84
N ARG A 253 -8.74 8.76 10.63
CA ARG A 253 -8.47 7.56 9.80
C ARG A 253 -6.97 7.34 9.54
N PRO A 254 -6.15 8.34 9.16
CA PRO A 254 -4.72 8.15 8.92
C PRO A 254 -3.94 7.72 10.16
N PHE A 255 -4.37 8.17 11.34
CA PHE A 255 -3.76 7.78 12.61
C PHE A 255 -4.00 6.30 12.93
N VAL A 256 -5.23 5.82 12.73
CA VAL A 256 -5.64 4.44 13.05
C VAL A 256 -5.15 3.44 11.99
N TYR A 257 -5.34 3.76 10.71
CA TYR A 257 -5.13 2.83 9.60
C TYR A 257 -4.00 3.29 8.67
N ARG A 258 -2.77 2.93 9.03
CA ARG A 258 -1.57 3.30 8.26
C ARG A 258 -1.55 2.58 6.90
N ARG A 259 -1.35 3.33 5.82
CA ARG A 259 -1.18 2.77 4.46
C ARG A 259 0.13 2.00 4.29
N TYR A 260 1.18 2.49 4.96
CA TYR A 260 2.50 1.89 4.99
C TYR A 260 2.78 1.43 6.42
N LEU A 261 2.92 0.13 6.58
CA LEU A 261 3.37 -0.44 7.83
C LEU A 261 4.86 -0.60 7.75
N ASP A 262 5.49 0.10 8.66
CA ASP A 262 6.89 -0.09 8.96
C ASP A 262 6.97 -1.38 9.82
N TYR A 263 8.04 -2.17 9.72
CA TYR A 263 8.14 -3.40 10.52
C TYR A 263 8.33 -3.13 12.01
N GLY A 264 8.55 -1.88 12.42
CA GLY A 264 8.46 -1.54 13.83
C GLY A 264 7.05 -1.65 14.39
N VAL A 265 6.04 -1.61 13.55
CA VAL A 265 4.66 -1.90 13.96
C VAL A 265 4.52 -3.35 14.43
N PHE A 266 5.16 -4.33 13.77
CA PHE A 266 5.07 -5.73 14.20
C PHE A 266 5.70 -5.94 15.58
N ASP A 267 6.84 -5.31 15.86
CA ASP A 267 7.44 -5.31 17.19
C ASP A 267 6.47 -4.73 18.24
N SER A 268 5.86 -3.57 17.97
CA SER A 268 4.89 -2.98 18.89
C SER A 268 3.62 -3.82 19.07
N LEU A 269 3.18 -4.54 18.03
CA LEU A 269 2.07 -5.49 18.13
C LEU A 269 2.47 -6.69 19.01
N ARG A 270 3.71 -7.18 18.91
CA ARG A 270 4.23 -8.24 19.81
C ARG A 270 4.37 -7.74 21.25
N GLU A 271 4.82 -6.51 21.47
CA GLU A 271 4.84 -5.90 22.81
C GLU A 271 3.42 -5.84 23.41
N MET A 272 2.42 -5.45 22.62
CA MET A 272 1.02 -5.50 23.06
C MET A 272 0.54 -6.91 23.36
N LYS A 273 0.89 -7.90 22.53
CA LYS A 273 0.62 -9.33 22.79
C LYS A 273 1.24 -9.77 24.12
N SER A 274 2.50 -9.44 24.36
CA SER A 274 3.22 -9.76 25.59
C SER A 274 2.56 -9.12 26.81
N MET A 275 2.19 -7.83 26.73
CA MET A 275 1.50 -7.15 27.83
C MET A 275 0.16 -7.81 28.19
N ILE A 276 -0.57 -8.34 27.20
CA ILE A 276 -1.80 -9.10 27.43
C ILE A 276 -1.47 -10.43 28.12
N ALA A 277 -0.45 -11.16 27.63
CA ALA A 277 -0.02 -12.43 28.22
C ALA A 277 0.49 -12.26 29.67
N ASP A 278 1.26 -11.22 29.97
CA ASP A 278 1.79 -10.96 31.32
C ASP A 278 0.68 -10.64 32.33
N GLN A 279 -0.43 -10.04 31.88
CA GLN A 279 -1.60 -9.81 32.74
C GLN A 279 -2.26 -11.10 33.21
N LEU A 280 -2.07 -12.22 32.50
CA LEU A 280 -2.60 -13.55 32.86
C LEU A 280 -1.94 -14.14 34.10
N GLN A 281 -0.69 -13.78 34.40
CA GLN A 281 0.08 -14.33 35.52
C GLN A 281 -0.37 -13.81 36.91
N ARG A 282 -1.39 -12.94 36.95
CA ARG A 282 -1.94 -12.39 38.20
C ARG A 282 -2.88 -13.40 38.87
N LYS A 283 -2.75 -13.55 40.20
CA LYS A 283 -3.62 -14.44 41.01
C LYS A 283 -5.11 -14.13 40.80
N GLY A 284 -5.91 -15.16 40.53
CA GLY A 284 -7.36 -15.07 40.38
C GLY A 284 -7.87 -14.76 38.96
N MET A 285 -6.98 -14.70 37.96
CA MET A 285 -7.38 -14.48 36.56
C MET A 285 -7.99 -15.71 35.88
N GLU A 286 -7.80 -16.91 36.42
CA GLU A 286 -8.38 -18.15 35.90
C GLU A 286 -9.92 -18.07 35.85
N ASP A 287 -10.55 -17.50 36.88
CA ASP A 287 -12.01 -17.34 36.97
C ASP A 287 -12.54 -16.16 36.14
N ASN A 288 -11.68 -15.39 35.47
CA ASN A 288 -12.05 -14.19 34.72
C ASN A 288 -12.31 -14.51 33.24
N ILE A 289 -13.56 -14.37 32.79
CA ILE A 289 -13.98 -14.70 31.42
C ILE A 289 -13.41 -13.72 30.36
N LYS A 290 -13.13 -12.47 30.77
CA LYS A 290 -12.64 -11.43 29.85
C LYS A 290 -11.11 -11.42 29.77
N LEU A 291 -10.45 -11.47 30.91
CA LEU A 291 -9.01 -11.25 31.06
C LEU A 291 -8.21 -12.53 31.31
N GLY A 292 -8.84 -13.66 31.61
CA GLY A 292 -8.11 -14.92 31.77
C GLY A 292 -7.68 -15.51 30.43
N ALA A 293 -6.82 -16.54 30.49
CA ALA A 293 -6.29 -17.19 29.28
C ALA A 293 -7.43 -17.73 28.40
N GLY A 294 -7.34 -17.51 27.09
CA GLY A 294 -8.41 -17.86 26.15
C GLY A 294 -9.67 -17.01 26.29
N GLY A 295 -9.59 -15.89 27.00
CA GLY A 295 -10.71 -15.01 27.31
C GLY A 295 -11.09 -14.09 26.15
N ILE A 296 -12.14 -13.30 26.36
CA ILE A 296 -12.71 -12.47 25.29
C ILE A 296 -11.71 -11.43 24.75
N ARG A 297 -10.81 -10.93 25.59
CA ARG A 297 -9.81 -9.93 25.17
C ARG A 297 -8.81 -10.50 24.17
N GLU A 298 -8.45 -11.78 24.27
CA GLU A 298 -7.56 -12.43 23.30
C GLU A 298 -8.22 -12.54 21.93
N ILE A 299 -9.52 -12.85 21.88
CA ILE A 299 -10.29 -12.89 20.62
C ILE A 299 -10.35 -11.49 19.97
N GLU A 300 -10.66 -10.47 20.77
CA GLU A 300 -10.66 -9.07 20.31
C GLU A 300 -9.29 -8.68 19.75
N PHE A 301 -8.21 -9.06 20.44
CA PHE A 301 -6.85 -8.79 20.00
C PHE A 301 -6.52 -9.47 18.68
N ILE A 302 -6.83 -10.77 18.52
CA ILE A 302 -6.61 -11.51 17.28
C ILE A 302 -7.25 -10.77 16.10
N GLY A 303 -8.53 -10.40 16.20
CA GLY A 303 -9.21 -9.70 15.10
C GLY A 303 -8.65 -8.30 14.85
N GLN A 304 -8.48 -7.50 15.91
CA GLN A 304 -8.08 -6.08 15.79
C GLN A 304 -6.63 -5.90 15.32
N VAL A 305 -5.72 -6.83 15.63
CA VAL A 305 -4.34 -6.81 15.11
C VAL A 305 -4.34 -6.79 13.59
N PHE A 306 -5.17 -7.63 12.96
CA PHE A 306 -5.28 -7.63 11.50
C PHE A 306 -5.90 -6.36 10.92
N GLN A 307 -6.76 -5.68 11.68
CA GLN A 307 -7.28 -4.38 11.27
C GLN A 307 -6.18 -3.30 11.25
N LEU A 308 -5.25 -3.35 12.21
CA LEU A 308 -4.07 -2.48 12.20
C LEU A 308 -3.12 -2.83 11.05
N ILE A 309 -3.00 -4.12 10.71
CA ILE A 309 -2.11 -4.60 9.63
C ILE A 309 -2.68 -4.30 8.24
N TYR A 310 -3.98 -4.50 8.02
CA TYR A 310 -4.56 -4.46 6.67
C TYR A 310 -5.52 -3.28 6.45
N GLY A 311 -6.06 -2.67 7.50
CA GLY A 311 -7.10 -1.64 7.39
C GLY A 311 -6.67 -0.39 6.63
N GLY A 312 -5.37 -0.10 6.53
CA GLY A 312 -4.88 1.03 5.71
C GLY A 312 -4.90 0.78 4.20
N ARG A 313 -4.79 -0.48 3.77
CA ARG A 313 -4.78 -0.90 2.36
C ARG A 313 -6.13 -1.47 1.90
N ASP A 314 -6.85 -2.12 2.80
CA ASP A 314 -8.13 -2.79 2.54
C ASP A 314 -9.22 -2.22 3.44
N LYS A 315 -10.03 -1.30 2.88
CA LYS A 315 -11.08 -0.54 3.58
C LYS A 315 -12.10 -1.44 4.32
N PRO A 316 -12.53 -2.60 3.80
CA PRO A 316 -13.30 -3.59 4.54
C PRO A 316 -12.80 -3.89 5.96
N PHE A 317 -11.49 -3.90 6.24
CA PHE A 317 -10.99 -4.11 7.60
C PHE A 317 -11.20 -2.93 8.55
N GLN A 318 -11.78 -1.81 8.11
CA GLN A 318 -12.12 -0.66 8.96
C GLN A 318 -13.49 -0.79 9.65
N GLN A 319 -14.14 -1.96 9.54
CA GLN A 319 -15.37 -2.28 10.28
C GLN A 319 -15.10 -2.38 11.78
N ARG A 320 -16.06 -2.01 12.64
CA ARG A 320 -15.87 -2.00 14.10
C ARG A 320 -16.32 -3.30 14.81
N PRO A 321 -17.42 -3.96 14.40
CA PRO A 321 -17.88 -5.18 15.05
C PRO A 321 -16.89 -6.34 14.86
N ILE A 322 -16.53 -7.02 15.96
CA ILE A 322 -15.46 -8.03 15.92
C ILE A 322 -15.88 -9.26 15.11
N LEU A 323 -17.15 -9.66 15.18
CA LEU A 323 -17.65 -10.82 14.43
C LEU A 323 -17.58 -10.58 12.92
N THR A 324 -17.89 -9.36 12.46
CA THR A 324 -17.72 -8.96 11.06
C THR A 324 -16.25 -9.00 10.64
N VAL A 325 -15.35 -8.55 11.51
CA VAL A 325 -13.90 -8.59 11.25
C VAL A 325 -13.40 -10.03 11.13
N LEU A 326 -13.85 -10.94 11.99
CA LEU A 326 -13.50 -12.36 11.91
C LEU A 326 -13.95 -12.99 10.58
N ASP A 327 -15.14 -12.65 10.09
CA ASP A 327 -15.62 -13.12 8.77
C ASP A 327 -14.73 -12.62 7.63
N LEU A 328 -14.34 -11.34 7.67
CA LEU A 328 -13.41 -10.76 6.68
C LEU A 328 -12.04 -11.45 6.69
N LEU A 329 -11.56 -11.91 7.86
CA LEU A 329 -10.29 -12.64 7.94
C LEU A 329 -10.33 -13.98 7.21
N ALA A 330 -11.49 -14.66 7.21
CA ALA A 330 -11.68 -15.86 6.40
C ALA A 330 -11.76 -15.51 4.90
N GLU A 331 -12.55 -14.49 4.53
CA GLU A 331 -12.73 -14.07 3.13
C GLU A 331 -11.42 -13.65 2.46
N ARG A 332 -10.51 -13.02 3.21
CA ARG A 332 -9.19 -12.57 2.73
C ARG A 332 -8.09 -13.62 2.89
N ASN A 333 -8.42 -14.83 3.35
CA ASN A 333 -7.46 -15.91 3.66
C ASN A 333 -6.36 -15.50 4.66
N CYS A 334 -6.63 -14.53 5.54
CA CYS A 334 -5.71 -14.15 6.62
C CYS A 334 -5.71 -15.21 7.73
N LEU A 335 -6.87 -15.80 8.00
CA LEU A 335 -7.05 -16.95 8.87
C LEU A 335 -7.83 -18.03 8.11
N THR A 336 -7.61 -19.29 8.49
CA THR A 336 -8.37 -20.40 7.91
C THR A 336 -9.82 -20.36 8.42
N ALA A 337 -10.76 -20.88 7.61
CA ALA A 337 -12.18 -20.87 7.93
C ALA A 337 -12.50 -21.59 9.26
N TYR A 338 -11.79 -22.66 9.61
CA TYR A 338 -12.02 -23.38 10.86
C TYR A 338 -11.59 -22.54 12.09
N VAL A 339 -10.45 -21.82 12.01
CA VAL A 339 -10.00 -20.92 13.08
C VAL A 339 -11.02 -19.83 13.33
N VAL A 340 -11.57 -19.23 12.27
CA VAL A 340 -12.60 -18.20 12.37
C VAL A 340 -13.87 -18.76 13.02
N GLN A 341 -14.29 -19.96 12.64
CA GLN A 341 -15.46 -20.62 13.24
C GLN A 341 -15.26 -20.89 14.74
N ASP A 342 -14.07 -21.37 15.14
CA ASP A 342 -13.72 -21.61 16.54
C ASP A 342 -13.75 -20.31 17.37
N LEU A 343 -13.15 -19.23 16.84
CA LEU A 343 -13.14 -17.92 17.50
C LEU A 343 -14.55 -17.32 17.63
N LYS A 344 -15.39 -17.43 16.60
CA LYS A 344 -16.78 -16.94 16.65
C LYS A 344 -17.61 -17.71 17.68
N ALA A 345 -17.49 -19.04 17.71
CA ALA A 345 -18.20 -19.87 18.68
C ALA A 345 -17.74 -19.57 20.12
N ALA A 346 -16.43 -19.42 20.34
CA ALA A 346 -15.89 -19.03 21.63
C ALA A 346 -16.35 -17.63 22.06
N TYR A 347 -16.37 -16.66 21.14
CA TYR A 347 -16.82 -15.30 21.45
C TYR A 347 -18.28 -15.26 21.89
N ASP A 348 -19.18 -15.94 21.17
CA ASP A 348 -20.61 -16.03 21.53
C ASP A 348 -20.79 -16.67 22.92
N PHE A 349 -20.13 -17.82 23.15
CA PHE A 349 -20.21 -18.54 24.42
C PHE A 349 -19.71 -17.70 25.62
N LEU A 350 -18.53 -17.09 25.48
CA LEU A 350 -17.92 -16.28 26.54
C LEU A 350 -18.72 -15.00 26.79
N ARG A 351 -19.25 -14.35 25.76
CA ARG A 351 -20.10 -13.15 25.91
C ARG A 351 -21.43 -13.46 26.58
N ARG A 352 -22.10 -14.55 26.20
CA ARG A 352 -23.33 -14.99 26.88
C ARG A 352 -23.07 -15.30 28.34
N THR A 353 -21.98 -16.01 28.64
CA THR A 353 -21.55 -16.28 30.02
C THR A 353 -21.34 -14.98 30.79
N GLU A 354 -20.60 -14.03 30.21
CA GLU A 354 -20.38 -12.69 30.78
C GLU A 354 -21.71 -11.95 31.03
N HIS A 355 -22.66 -12.01 30.09
CA HIS A 355 -23.99 -11.43 30.24
C HIS A 355 -24.78 -12.09 31.39
N ARG A 356 -24.77 -13.43 31.51
CA ARG A 356 -25.43 -14.12 32.63
C ARG A 356 -24.85 -13.74 34.00
N ILE A 357 -23.54 -13.52 34.08
CA ILE A 357 -22.87 -13.04 35.29
C ILE A 357 -23.35 -11.62 35.64
N GLN A 358 -23.43 -10.74 34.65
CA GLN A 358 -23.80 -9.33 34.84
C GLN A 358 -25.30 -9.13 35.11
N ALA A 359 -26.16 -9.89 34.42
CA ALA A 359 -27.62 -9.86 34.53
C ALA A 359 -28.13 -10.15 35.94
N TRP A 360 -27.36 -10.87 36.75
CA TRP A 360 -27.75 -11.23 38.11
C TRP A 360 -28.13 -9.99 38.93
N ALA A 361 -27.26 -8.98 38.95
CA ALA A 361 -27.42 -7.82 39.85
C ALA A 361 -27.03 -6.49 39.18
N ASP A 362 -26.92 -6.45 37.85
CA ASP A 362 -26.45 -5.28 37.10
C ASP A 362 -25.07 -4.77 37.60
N LYS A 363 -24.16 -5.73 37.76
CA LYS A 363 -22.80 -5.49 38.26
C LYS A 363 -21.77 -5.75 37.18
N GLN A 364 -20.77 -4.88 37.09
CA GLN A 364 -19.63 -5.04 36.19
C GLN A 364 -18.64 -6.04 36.78
N THR A 365 -19.00 -7.31 36.70
CA THR A 365 -18.13 -8.43 37.06
C THR A 365 -17.89 -9.32 35.86
N HIS A 366 -16.66 -9.81 35.76
CA HIS A 366 -16.22 -10.79 34.77
C HIS A 366 -15.81 -12.11 35.42
N LEU A 367 -15.97 -12.20 36.74
CA LEU A 367 -15.56 -13.35 37.54
C LEU A 367 -16.71 -14.35 37.65
N LEU A 368 -16.38 -15.63 37.47
CA LEU A 368 -17.31 -16.72 37.74
C LEU A 368 -17.70 -16.76 39.23
N PRO A 369 -18.96 -17.16 39.53
CA PRO A 369 -19.42 -17.30 40.90
C PRO A 369 -18.68 -18.40 41.63
N LYS A 370 -18.43 -18.18 42.92
CA LYS A 370 -17.75 -19.14 43.81
C LYS A 370 -18.72 -19.96 44.65
N ASP A 371 -19.92 -19.44 44.88
CA ASP A 371 -21.00 -20.09 45.60
C ASP A 371 -21.76 -21.08 44.71
N ASP A 372 -22.21 -22.18 45.30
CA ASP A 372 -22.88 -23.27 44.58
C ASP A 372 -24.18 -22.83 43.90
N ALA A 373 -24.93 -21.92 44.53
CA ALA A 373 -26.16 -21.36 43.97
C ALA A 373 -25.89 -20.57 42.68
N GLY A 374 -24.88 -19.68 42.70
CA GLY A 374 -24.46 -18.93 41.52
C GLY A 374 -23.95 -19.82 40.40
N ARG A 375 -23.19 -20.88 40.72
CA ARG A 375 -22.71 -21.87 39.75
C ARG A 375 -23.84 -22.63 39.07
N LEU A 376 -24.78 -23.16 39.85
CA LEU A 376 -25.95 -23.85 39.33
C LEU A 376 -26.81 -22.93 38.45
N ARG A 377 -26.98 -21.67 38.86
CA ARG A 377 -27.70 -20.66 38.07
C ARG A 377 -27.03 -20.43 36.71
N ILE A 378 -25.73 -20.19 36.67
CA ILE A 378 -25.01 -19.97 35.39
C ILE A 378 -25.10 -21.21 34.49
N ALA A 379 -24.91 -22.41 35.04
CA ALA A 379 -25.05 -23.65 34.28
C ALA A 379 -26.45 -23.78 33.67
N GLY A 380 -27.51 -23.60 34.47
CA GLY A 380 -28.89 -23.68 34.01
C GLY A 380 -29.24 -22.61 32.95
N LEU A 381 -28.84 -21.35 33.16
CA LEU A 381 -29.08 -20.26 32.21
C LEU A 381 -28.31 -20.39 30.89
N MET A 382 -27.23 -21.18 30.89
CA MET A 382 -26.47 -21.53 29.70
C MET A 382 -26.94 -22.86 29.06
N GLY A 383 -27.97 -23.50 29.62
CA GLY A 383 -28.56 -24.74 29.10
C GLY A 383 -27.84 -26.03 29.51
N PHE A 384 -26.99 -25.99 30.54
CA PHE A 384 -26.27 -27.15 31.06
C PHE A 384 -26.96 -27.76 32.27
N ALA A 385 -26.81 -29.08 32.43
CA ALA A 385 -27.39 -29.83 33.55
C ALA A 385 -26.69 -29.55 34.89
N ASP A 386 -25.38 -29.30 34.86
CA ASP A 386 -24.54 -29.08 36.04
C ASP A 386 -23.34 -28.18 35.72
N TRP A 387 -22.67 -27.73 36.79
CA TRP A 387 -21.51 -26.84 36.71
C TRP A 387 -20.29 -27.47 36.03
N ASP A 388 -20.08 -28.78 36.21
CA ASP A 388 -18.91 -29.47 35.68
C ASP A 388 -18.99 -29.56 34.15
N THR A 389 -20.17 -29.87 33.62
CA THR A 389 -20.43 -29.90 32.17
C THR A 389 -20.23 -28.51 31.54
N PHE A 390 -20.75 -27.46 32.18
CA PHE A 390 -20.52 -26.07 31.76
C PHE A 390 -19.02 -25.70 31.76
N THR A 391 -18.30 -26.06 32.83
CA THR A 391 -16.89 -25.72 33.01
C THR A 391 -15.99 -26.45 32.00
N ASN A 392 -16.32 -27.70 31.66
CA ASN A 392 -15.61 -28.44 30.62
C ASN A 392 -15.74 -27.76 29.25
N GLU A 393 -16.96 -27.31 28.90
CA GLU A 393 -17.19 -26.61 27.63
C GLU A 393 -16.53 -25.22 27.60
N LEU A 394 -16.58 -24.49 28.72
CA LEU A 394 -15.84 -23.24 28.88
C LEU A 394 -14.33 -23.44 28.69
N THR A 395 -13.77 -24.48 29.29
CA THR A 395 -12.34 -24.81 29.18
C THR A 395 -11.97 -25.12 27.74
N ARG A 396 -12.80 -25.89 27.03
CA ARG A 396 -12.60 -26.23 25.62
C ARG A 396 -12.50 -24.98 24.75
N HIS A 397 -13.45 -24.05 24.90
CA HIS A 397 -13.42 -22.79 24.15
C HIS A 397 -12.17 -21.96 24.46
N ARG A 398 -11.80 -21.84 25.74
CA ARG A 398 -10.62 -21.07 26.15
C ARG A 398 -9.31 -21.66 25.63
N GLN A 399 -9.15 -22.99 25.67
CA GLN A 399 -7.96 -23.65 25.13
C GLN A 399 -7.80 -23.43 23.62
N LEU A 400 -8.90 -23.47 22.86
CA LEU A 400 -8.86 -23.18 21.42
C LEU A 400 -8.40 -21.74 21.17
N VAL A 401 -9.01 -20.76 21.84
CA VAL A 401 -8.64 -19.34 21.71
C VAL A 401 -7.17 -19.13 22.06
N GLN A 402 -6.72 -19.70 23.19
CA GLN A 402 -5.34 -19.57 23.65
C GLN A 402 -4.37 -20.16 22.62
N SER A 403 -4.67 -21.32 22.03
CA SER A 403 -3.81 -21.93 21.01
C SER A 403 -3.65 -21.05 19.76
N HIS A 404 -4.74 -20.39 19.31
CA HIS A 404 -4.70 -19.46 18.19
C HIS A 404 -3.97 -18.16 18.56
N PHE A 405 -4.15 -17.66 19.78
CA PHE A 405 -3.46 -16.48 20.29
C PHE A 405 -1.95 -16.70 20.37
N GLU A 406 -1.51 -17.87 20.84
CA GLU A 406 -0.09 -18.25 20.93
C GLU A 406 0.58 -18.28 19.56
N GLN A 407 -0.10 -18.78 18.53
CA GLN A 407 0.40 -18.85 17.14
C GLN A 407 0.45 -17.48 16.42
N LEU A 408 -0.27 -16.47 16.92
CA LEU A 408 -0.35 -15.14 16.31
C LEU A 408 0.96 -14.36 16.46
N LEU A 409 1.54 -13.81 15.38
CA LEU A 409 2.77 -12.99 15.40
C LEU A 409 4.05 -13.71 15.90
N THR A 410 4.08 -15.04 15.91
CA THR A 410 5.26 -15.80 16.31
C THR A 410 6.38 -15.67 15.28
N SER A 411 7.55 -15.15 15.68
CA SER A 411 8.71 -15.05 14.80
C SER A 411 9.27 -16.46 14.54
N PRO A 412 9.43 -16.90 13.27
CA PRO A 412 9.97 -18.22 12.93
C PRO A 412 11.36 -18.51 13.53
N GLN A 413 12.10 -17.48 13.96
CA GLN A 413 13.48 -17.58 14.43
C GLN A 413 13.65 -17.59 15.96
N ALA A 414 12.61 -17.43 16.78
CA ALA A 414 12.77 -17.44 18.25
C ALA A 414 13.25 -18.80 18.78
N GLU A 415 13.03 -19.88 18.03
CA GLU A 415 13.47 -21.24 18.37
C GLU A 415 14.77 -21.68 17.66
N GLN A 416 15.35 -20.85 16.78
CA GLN A 416 16.55 -21.18 15.99
C GLN A 416 17.63 -20.10 16.04
N ALA A 417 17.85 -19.44 17.18
CA ALA A 417 19.12 -18.73 17.37
C ALA A 417 20.25 -19.78 17.45
N PRO A 418 21.20 -19.83 16.49
CA PRO A 418 22.31 -20.78 16.59
C PRO A 418 23.17 -20.40 17.80
N ALA A 419 23.52 -21.38 18.63
CA ALA A 419 24.27 -21.23 19.88
C ALA A 419 25.74 -20.71 19.72
N GLN A 420 26.11 -20.14 18.57
CA GLN A 420 27.48 -19.72 18.23
C GLN A 420 27.57 -18.37 17.48
N SER A 421 26.69 -17.39 17.75
CA SER A 421 26.89 -16.04 17.21
C SER A 421 27.77 -15.19 18.15
N ILE A 422 28.96 -14.78 17.68
CA ILE A 422 29.71 -13.71 18.35
C ILE A 422 28.98 -12.36 18.18
N SER A 423 29.14 -11.45 19.13
CA SER A 423 28.58 -10.10 19.02
C SER A 423 29.53 -9.22 18.23
N LEU A 424 29.27 -9.04 16.92
CA LEU A 424 30.07 -8.20 16.00
C LEU A 424 30.29 -6.75 16.48
N PHE A 425 29.50 -6.27 17.45
CA PHE A 425 29.59 -4.93 18.02
C PHE A 425 30.54 -4.80 19.23
N ASN A 426 30.75 -5.90 19.95
CA ASN A 426 31.41 -5.89 21.26
C ASN A 426 32.64 -6.80 21.33
N SER A 427 32.79 -7.70 20.35
CA SER A 427 33.94 -8.60 20.21
C SER A 427 35.17 -7.84 19.71
N SER A 428 36.36 -8.38 19.98
CA SER A 428 37.61 -7.83 19.45
C SER A 428 37.75 -8.10 17.95
N ASP A 429 38.57 -7.31 17.26
CA ASP A 429 38.87 -7.49 15.84
C ASP A 429 39.41 -8.90 15.56
N GLU A 430 40.23 -9.45 16.46
CA GLU A 430 40.79 -10.81 16.37
C GLU A 430 39.70 -11.91 16.46
N ASP A 431 38.70 -11.71 17.32
CA ASP A 431 37.57 -12.64 17.46
C ASP A 431 36.67 -12.63 16.21
N ILE A 432 36.41 -11.45 15.66
CA ILE A 432 35.59 -11.29 14.44
C ILE A 432 36.32 -11.88 13.24
N LEU A 433 37.62 -11.66 13.12
CA LEU A 433 38.44 -12.23 12.05
C LEU A 433 38.45 -13.77 12.12
N SER A 434 38.60 -14.34 13.32
CA SER A 434 38.50 -15.78 13.55
C SER A 434 37.14 -16.35 13.17
N TYR A 435 36.06 -15.61 13.47
CA TYR A 435 34.70 -15.98 13.09
C TYR A 435 34.48 -15.96 11.57
N LEU A 436 34.98 -14.94 10.87
CA LEU A 436 34.92 -14.86 9.40
C LEU A 436 35.71 -16.00 8.74
N GLN A 437 36.87 -16.37 9.30
CA GLN A 437 37.63 -17.54 8.84
C GLN A 437 36.84 -18.85 9.01
N GLN A 438 36.16 -19.02 10.15
CA GLN A 438 35.31 -20.21 10.40
C GLN A 438 34.12 -20.30 9.43
N LEU A 439 33.57 -19.15 9.02
CA LEU A 439 32.50 -19.09 8.03
C LEU A 439 32.98 -19.34 6.59
N GLY A 440 34.30 -19.32 6.33
CA GLY A 440 34.88 -19.64 5.02
C GLY A 440 35.08 -18.45 4.07
N PHE A 441 35.19 -17.22 4.58
CA PHE A 441 35.52 -16.05 3.75
C PHE A 441 36.92 -16.17 3.14
N ALA A 442 37.06 -15.83 1.85
CA ALA A 442 38.33 -15.92 1.13
C ALA A 442 39.34 -14.84 1.57
N ASP A 443 38.85 -13.64 1.89
CA ASP A 443 39.64 -12.53 2.45
C ASP A 443 38.95 -11.96 3.71
N PRO A 444 39.17 -12.57 4.89
CA PRO A 444 38.56 -12.13 6.15
C PRO A 444 38.94 -10.71 6.56
N ASP A 445 40.15 -10.25 6.25
CA ASP A 445 40.66 -8.91 6.60
C ASP A 445 39.92 -7.80 5.84
N ALA A 446 39.70 -7.98 4.53
CA ALA A 446 38.89 -7.06 3.74
C ALA A 446 37.44 -6.99 4.27
N CYS A 447 36.85 -8.14 4.60
CA CYS A 447 35.48 -8.20 5.16
C CYS A 447 35.39 -7.52 6.53
N LEU A 448 36.38 -7.70 7.40
CA LEU A 448 36.44 -7.02 8.69
C LEU A 448 36.52 -5.50 8.52
N THR A 449 37.30 -5.03 7.54
CA THR A 449 37.45 -3.60 7.22
C THR A 449 36.12 -2.97 6.83
N GLU A 450 35.32 -3.65 6.00
CA GLU A 450 33.98 -3.20 5.59
C GLU A 450 33.00 -3.15 6.77
N ILE A 451 32.97 -4.20 7.61
CA ILE A 451 32.13 -4.26 8.81
C ILE A 451 32.49 -3.11 9.76
N MET A 452 33.79 -2.90 10.02
CA MET A 452 34.26 -1.82 10.90
C MET A 452 34.01 -0.44 10.29
N GLY A 453 34.07 -0.31 8.96
CA GLY A 453 33.67 0.90 8.24
C GLY A 453 32.21 1.27 8.50
N LEU A 454 31.30 0.30 8.39
CA LEU A 454 29.87 0.49 8.69
C LEU A 454 29.64 0.84 10.16
N LEU A 455 30.27 0.12 11.10
CA LEU A 455 30.09 0.34 12.54
C LEU A 455 30.65 1.69 13.01
N ASN A 456 31.74 2.15 12.40
CA ASN A 456 32.34 3.45 12.71
C ASN A 456 31.69 4.64 11.99
N ASN A 457 30.78 4.38 11.05
CA ASN A 457 30.07 5.41 10.32
C ASN A 457 29.27 6.33 11.28
N HIS A 458 29.25 7.63 10.99
CA HIS A 458 28.49 8.64 11.73
C HIS A 458 26.99 8.30 11.82
N VAL A 459 26.41 7.66 10.79
CA VAL A 459 25.01 7.21 10.83
C VAL A 459 24.81 6.15 11.91
N CYS A 460 25.70 5.15 11.96
CA CYS A 460 25.64 4.08 12.95
C CYS A 460 25.81 4.61 14.39
N ARG A 461 26.78 5.51 14.59
CA ARG A 461 27.07 6.09 15.91
C ARG A 461 25.91 6.90 16.50
N ASN A 462 25.08 7.50 15.66
CA ASN A 462 23.93 8.31 16.06
C ASN A 462 22.58 7.56 15.98
N LEU A 463 22.60 6.22 15.84
CA LEU A 463 21.37 5.41 15.89
C LEU A 463 20.72 5.51 17.28
N GLY A 464 19.40 5.71 17.30
CA GLY A 464 18.60 5.53 18.50
C GLY A 464 18.64 4.08 19.02
N PRO A 465 18.17 3.84 20.26
CA PRO A 465 18.27 2.52 20.91
C PRO A 465 17.65 1.39 20.08
N THR A 466 16.44 1.61 19.54
CA THR A 466 15.72 0.63 18.70
C THR A 466 16.45 0.30 17.41
N GLY A 467 17.01 1.32 16.73
CA GLY A 467 17.76 1.11 15.49
C GLY A 467 19.05 0.31 15.72
N ARG A 468 19.73 0.59 16.84
CA ARG A 468 20.94 -0.14 17.24
C ARG A 468 20.66 -1.60 17.59
N GLU A 469 19.56 -1.87 18.31
CA GLU A 469 19.16 -3.23 18.64
C GLU A 469 18.81 -4.04 17.38
N ARG A 470 18.08 -3.47 16.43
CA ARG A 470 17.74 -4.15 15.18
C ARG A 470 18.97 -4.43 14.32
N LEU A 471 19.90 -3.48 14.23
CA LEU A 471 21.15 -3.71 13.53
C LEU A 471 22.01 -4.80 14.20
N HIS A 472 22.00 -4.85 15.55
CA HIS A 472 22.67 -5.90 16.33
C HIS A 472 22.17 -7.30 15.98
N LYS A 473 20.86 -7.44 15.74
CA LYS A 473 20.23 -8.70 15.27
C LYS A 473 20.49 -8.97 13.78
N LEU A 474 20.39 -7.94 12.93
CA LEU A 474 20.44 -8.10 11.48
C LEU A 474 21.84 -8.43 10.94
N LEU A 475 22.87 -7.72 11.42
CA LEU A 475 24.21 -7.80 10.82
C LEU A 475 24.79 -9.22 10.88
N PRO A 476 24.73 -9.98 11.99
CA PRO A 476 25.19 -11.36 12.02
C PRO A 476 24.45 -12.28 11.03
N LEU A 477 23.13 -12.10 10.88
CA LEU A 477 22.33 -12.89 9.94
C LEU A 477 22.76 -12.65 8.49
N LEU A 478 23.05 -11.40 8.13
CA LEU A 478 23.54 -11.04 6.80
C LEU A 478 24.91 -11.64 6.51
N ILE A 479 25.86 -11.53 7.44
CA ILE A 479 27.22 -12.06 7.27
C ILE A 479 27.20 -13.59 7.14
N GLN A 480 26.41 -14.27 7.98
CA GLN A 480 26.24 -15.73 7.89
C GLN A 480 25.61 -16.15 6.55
N ALA A 481 24.58 -15.44 6.09
CA ALA A 481 23.94 -15.75 4.84
C ALA A 481 24.85 -15.44 3.64
N ALA A 482 25.62 -14.36 3.68
CA ALA A 482 26.62 -14.00 2.67
C ALA A 482 27.76 -15.02 2.58
N ALA A 483 28.12 -15.69 3.67
CA ALA A 483 29.14 -16.75 3.63
C ALA A 483 28.75 -17.95 2.75
N ASN A 484 27.45 -18.15 2.49
CA ASN A 484 26.95 -19.26 1.68
C ASN A 484 26.99 -19.01 0.17
N VAL A 485 27.47 -17.84 -0.30
CA VAL A 485 27.59 -17.52 -1.73
C VAL A 485 29.04 -17.57 -2.19
N THR A 486 29.27 -17.85 -3.48
CA THR A 486 30.61 -18.07 -4.05
C THR A 486 31.52 -16.83 -4.01
N ASN A 487 30.95 -15.62 -4.04
CA ASN A 487 31.65 -14.35 -3.98
C ASN A 487 31.31 -13.58 -2.69
N ALA A 488 31.39 -14.26 -1.54
CA ALA A 488 31.02 -13.72 -0.22
C ALA A 488 31.62 -12.33 0.09
N ASN A 489 32.90 -12.13 -0.22
CA ASN A 489 33.60 -10.84 -0.03
C ASN A 489 32.95 -9.70 -0.82
N GLU A 490 32.68 -9.90 -2.11
CA GLU A 490 32.01 -8.91 -2.95
C GLU A 490 30.57 -8.66 -2.50
N CYS A 491 29.86 -9.73 -2.12
CA CYS A 491 28.49 -9.62 -1.61
C CYS A 491 28.43 -8.74 -0.36
N VAL A 492 29.36 -8.90 0.59
CA VAL A 492 29.42 -8.05 1.80
C VAL A 492 29.67 -6.60 1.43
N SER A 493 30.66 -6.31 0.57
CA SER A 493 30.95 -4.94 0.14
C SER A 493 29.73 -4.28 -0.53
N ARG A 494 28.97 -5.03 -1.34
CA ARG A 494 27.73 -4.55 -1.97
C ARG A 494 26.56 -4.34 -0.99
N LEU A 495 26.53 -5.05 0.13
CA LEU A 495 25.50 -4.91 1.16
C LEU A 495 25.72 -3.66 2.02
N MET A 496 26.97 -3.22 2.23
CA MET A 496 27.25 -2.11 3.16
C MET A 496 26.50 -0.81 2.80
N PRO A 497 26.50 -0.33 1.53
CA PRO A 497 25.74 0.87 1.15
C PRO A 497 24.23 0.72 1.35
N LEU A 498 23.69 -0.47 1.11
CA LEU A 498 22.28 -0.76 1.36
C LEU A 498 21.95 -0.66 2.85
N ILE A 499 22.76 -1.27 3.71
CA ILE A 499 22.53 -1.22 5.16
C ILE A 499 22.63 0.23 5.66
N GLU A 500 23.62 0.98 5.20
CA GLU A 500 23.73 2.41 5.50
C GLU A 500 22.49 3.21 5.09
N SER A 501 21.92 2.92 3.92
CA SER A 501 20.71 3.60 3.42
C SER A 501 19.46 3.32 4.28
N ILE A 502 19.36 2.12 4.88
CA ILE A 502 18.18 1.70 5.65
C ILE A 502 18.34 1.89 7.16
N MET A 503 19.55 2.13 7.67
CA MET A 503 19.82 2.30 9.11
C MET A 503 18.90 3.32 9.78
N ARG A 504 18.58 4.44 9.11
CA ARG A 504 17.68 5.47 9.63
C ARG A 504 16.19 5.08 9.56
N ARG A 505 15.87 4.04 8.82
CA ARG A 505 14.52 3.50 8.60
C ARG A 505 14.45 2.10 9.21
N SER A 506 14.42 2.06 10.54
CA SER A 506 14.53 0.82 11.34
C SER A 506 13.51 -0.27 10.96
N ALA A 507 12.43 0.08 10.30
CA ALA A 507 11.47 -0.83 9.68
C ALA A 507 12.09 -1.77 8.64
N TYR A 508 12.90 -1.28 7.70
CA TYR A 508 13.51 -2.19 6.72
C TYR A 508 14.52 -3.15 7.36
N MET A 509 15.15 -2.75 8.47
CA MET A 509 15.99 -3.68 9.23
C MET A 509 15.16 -4.78 9.90
N ALA A 510 14.02 -4.41 10.49
CA ALA A 510 13.10 -5.41 11.04
C ALA A 510 12.51 -6.32 9.96
N LEU A 511 12.21 -5.81 8.75
CA LEU A 511 11.80 -6.64 7.60
C LEU A 511 12.74 -7.83 7.42
N LEU A 512 14.03 -7.55 7.30
CA LEU A 512 15.04 -8.53 6.97
C LEU A 512 15.32 -9.49 8.13
N VAL A 513 15.20 -9.02 9.38
CA VAL A 513 15.29 -9.89 10.56
C VAL A 513 14.10 -10.84 10.63
N GLU A 514 12.90 -10.34 10.35
CA GLU A 514 11.65 -11.12 10.48
C GLU A 514 11.38 -12.08 9.33
N ASN A 515 11.93 -11.80 8.15
CA ASN A 515 11.66 -12.56 6.92
C ASN A 515 12.97 -13.19 6.40
N PRO A 516 13.32 -14.41 6.87
CA PRO A 516 14.53 -15.12 6.42
C PRO A 516 14.56 -15.34 4.91
N LEU A 517 13.37 -15.51 4.30
CA LEU A 517 13.22 -15.66 2.87
C LEU A 517 13.64 -14.39 2.13
N ALA A 518 13.18 -13.22 2.58
CA ALA A 518 13.55 -11.93 2.00
C ALA A 518 15.04 -11.65 2.17
N LEU A 519 15.62 -11.97 3.34
CA LEU A 519 17.05 -11.90 3.58
C LEU A 519 17.83 -12.81 2.61
N SER A 520 17.38 -14.05 2.42
CA SER A 520 18.00 -14.99 1.47
C SER A 520 17.94 -14.47 0.03
N GLN A 521 16.80 -13.91 -0.40
CA GLN A 521 16.68 -13.31 -1.74
C GLN A 521 17.58 -12.09 -1.88
N LEU A 522 17.66 -11.24 -0.86
CA LEU A 522 18.55 -10.08 -0.83
C LEU A 522 20.00 -10.49 -1.08
N ILE A 523 20.50 -11.46 -0.30
CA ILE A 523 21.87 -11.97 -0.45
C ILE A 523 22.10 -12.52 -1.86
N LYS A 524 21.17 -13.34 -2.37
CA LYS A 524 21.28 -13.93 -3.71
C LYS A 524 21.39 -12.87 -4.80
N LEU A 525 20.56 -11.82 -4.73
CA LEU A 525 20.57 -10.74 -5.72
C LEU A 525 21.80 -9.83 -5.61
N CYS A 526 22.20 -9.46 -4.39
CA CYS A 526 23.40 -8.64 -4.16
C CYS A 526 24.69 -9.36 -4.56
N ALA A 527 24.78 -10.66 -4.28
CA ALA A 527 25.89 -11.50 -4.74
C ALA A 527 25.98 -11.52 -6.27
N ALA A 528 24.84 -11.54 -6.94
CA ALA A 528 24.81 -11.74 -8.38
C ALA A 528 24.90 -10.45 -9.22
N SER A 529 24.45 -9.29 -8.73
CA SER A 529 24.52 -8.03 -9.49
C SER A 529 24.73 -6.77 -8.61
N PRO A 530 25.80 -5.98 -8.84
CA PRO A 530 25.97 -4.67 -8.22
C PRO A 530 24.90 -3.65 -8.64
N LEU A 531 24.38 -3.74 -9.87
CA LEU A 531 23.29 -2.87 -10.33
C LEU A 531 22.04 -3.05 -9.45
N ILE A 532 21.69 -4.30 -9.12
CA ILE A 532 20.56 -4.58 -8.22
C ILE A 532 20.85 -4.08 -6.81
N SER A 533 22.04 -4.31 -6.25
CA SER A 533 22.36 -3.82 -4.89
C SER A 533 22.31 -2.28 -4.81
N ASN A 534 22.81 -1.59 -5.83
CA ASN A 534 22.75 -0.14 -5.92
C ASN A 534 21.32 0.36 -6.08
N GLN A 535 20.50 -0.34 -6.87
CA GLN A 535 19.08 -0.02 -7.02
C GLN A 535 18.34 -0.15 -5.67
N LEU A 536 18.55 -1.24 -4.93
CA LEU A 536 17.95 -1.45 -3.61
C LEU A 536 18.43 -0.41 -2.58
N ALA A 537 19.72 -0.04 -2.61
CA ALA A 537 20.26 1.00 -1.74
C ALA A 537 19.68 2.38 -2.03
N ARG A 538 19.46 2.69 -3.31
CA ARG A 538 18.85 3.95 -3.74
C ARG A 538 17.34 3.99 -3.47
N PHE A 539 16.66 2.85 -3.60
CA PHE A 539 15.22 2.72 -3.43
C PHE A 539 14.86 1.58 -2.45
N PRO A 540 15.04 1.78 -1.13
CA PRO A 540 14.76 0.73 -0.14
C PRO A 540 13.33 0.21 -0.09
N VAL A 541 12.36 0.94 -0.66
CA VAL A 541 10.97 0.48 -0.79
C VAL A 541 10.87 -0.83 -1.58
N LEU A 542 11.83 -1.11 -2.46
CA LEU A 542 11.92 -2.35 -3.22
C LEU A 542 12.23 -3.58 -2.37
N LEU A 543 12.63 -3.42 -1.09
CA LEU A 543 12.80 -4.56 -0.19
C LEU A 543 11.48 -5.31 0.05
N ASP A 544 10.34 -4.64 -0.11
CA ASP A 544 9.02 -5.26 -0.02
C ASP A 544 8.81 -6.32 -1.14
N GLU A 545 9.44 -6.14 -2.30
CA GLU A 545 9.38 -7.09 -3.42
C GLU A 545 10.08 -8.42 -3.09
N LEU A 546 10.96 -8.43 -2.08
CA LEU A 546 11.71 -9.62 -1.68
C LEU A 546 10.92 -10.58 -0.79
N LEU A 547 9.75 -10.16 -0.31
CA LEU A 547 8.92 -10.94 0.62
C LEU A 547 8.31 -12.19 -0.02
N ASP A 548 7.93 -12.10 -1.30
CA ASP A 548 7.39 -13.22 -2.06
C ASP A 548 8.29 -13.54 -3.27
N PRO A 549 9.07 -14.63 -3.20
CA PRO A 549 9.90 -15.06 -4.33
C PRO A 549 9.10 -15.37 -5.59
N ARG A 550 7.82 -15.75 -5.48
CA ARG A 550 7.00 -16.06 -6.65
C ARG A 550 6.71 -14.80 -7.45
N SER A 551 6.41 -13.69 -6.78
CA SER A 551 6.23 -12.41 -7.47
C SER A 551 7.55 -11.81 -7.91
N LEU A 552 8.61 -11.91 -7.10
CA LEU A 552 9.93 -11.35 -7.40
C LEU A 552 10.51 -11.84 -8.74
N TYR A 553 10.32 -13.12 -9.04
CA TYR A 553 10.81 -13.75 -10.27
C TYR A 553 9.73 -13.85 -11.36
N ALA A 554 8.51 -13.40 -11.09
CA ALA A 554 7.46 -13.36 -12.09
C ALA A 554 7.62 -12.13 -12.98
N VAL A 555 7.56 -12.35 -14.28
CA VAL A 555 7.66 -11.29 -15.28
C VAL A 555 6.28 -11.17 -15.94
N PRO A 556 5.43 -10.23 -15.51
CA PRO A 556 4.03 -10.16 -15.94
C PRO A 556 3.91 -9.81 -17.42
N GLU A 557 2.91 -10.38 -18.09
CA GLU A 557 2.60 -10.03 -19.48
C GLU A 557 2.06 -8.58 -19.58
N ARG A 558 2.13 -7.99 -20.78
CA ARG A 558 1.65 -6.61 -21.03
C ARG A 558 0.28 -6.29 -20.41
N GLN A 559 -0.72 -7.16 -20.57
CA GLN A 559 -2.06 -6.90 -20.03
C GLN A 559 -2.07 -6.84 -18.51
N GLN A 560 -1.28 -7.70 -17.85
CA GLN A 560 -1.12 -7.72 -16.40
C GLN A 560 -0.37 -6.48 -15.92
N GLN A 561 0.67 -6.04 -16.64
CA GLN A 561 1.37 -4.78 -16.33
C GLN A 561 0.44 -3.58 -16.39
N VAL A 562 -0.41 -3.48 -17.42
CA VAL A 562 -1.38 -2.38 -17.56
C VAL A 562 -2.37 -2.38 -16.39
N ALA A 563 -2.88 -3.57 -16.02
CA ALA A 563 -3.80 -3.70 -14.89
C ALA A 563 -3.12 -3.29 -13.56
N LEU A 564 -1.89 -3.77 -13.32
CA LEU A 564 -1.14 -3.47 -12.11
C LEU A 564 -0.80 -1.97 -12.03
N LEU A 565 -0.35 -1.36 -13.13
CA LEU A 565 -0.08 0.08 -13.19
C LEU A 565 -1.33 0.91 -12.90
N THR A 566 -2.47 0.51 -13.49
CA THR A 566 -3.76 1.19 -13.25
C THR A 566 -4.17 1.08 -11.78
N GLN A 567 -3.99 -0.10 -11.17
CA GLN A 567 -4.24 -0.31 -9.76
C GLN A 567 -3.33 0.54 -8.88
N THR A 568 -2.02 0.58 -9.16
CA THR A 568 -1.05 1.41 -8.44
C THR A 568 -1.44 2.88 -8.48
N LEU A 569 -1.81 3.40 -9.65
CA LEU A 569 -2.21 4.80 -9.83
C LEU A 569 -3.55 5.16 -9.17
N SER A 570 -4.44 4.18 -8.98
CA SER A 570 -5.72 4.40 -8.28
C SER A 570 -5.56 4.78 -6.80
N ALA A 571 -4.36 4.61 -6.24
CA ALA A 571 -4.02 5.00 -4.87
C ALA A 571 -3.79 6.52 -4.70
N ALA A 572 -3.56 7.25 -5.80
CA ALA A 572 -3.40 8.69 -5.82
C ALA A 572 -4.69 9.40 -6.21
N ASP A 573 -4.91 10.59 -5.67
CA ASP A 573 -6.01 11.44 -6.09
C ASP A 573 -5.77 11.92 -7.53
N SER A 574 -6.85 12.15 -8.30
CA SER A 574 -6.73 12.52 -9.72
C SER A 574 -6.01 13.85 -9.93
N ASP A 575 -6.06 14.75 -8.95
CA ASP A 575 -5.51 16.10 -9.02
C ASP A 575 -4.07 16.20 -8.48
N ASP A 576 -3.55 15.14 -7.84
CA ASP A 576 -2.18 15.09 -7.30
C ASP A 576 -1.20 14.48 -8.31
N LEU A 577 -0.69 15.34 -9.20
CA LEU A 577 0.30 14.94 -10.19
C LEU A 577 1.62 14.48 -9.56
N GLU A 578 2.03 15.08 -8.43
CA GLU A 578 3.32 14.75 -7.82
C GLU A 578 3.30 13.31 -7.29
N GLN A 579 2.20 12.92 -6.64
CA GLN A 579 2.01 11.54 -6.21
C GLN A 579 1.93 10.57 -7.40
N GLN A 580 1.19 10.91 -8.46
CA GLN A 580 1.13 10.09 -9.68
C GLN A 580 2.53 9.92 -10.31
N MET A 581 3.34 10.99 -10.33
CA MET A 581 4.72 10.95 -10.82
C MET A 581 5.62 10.02 -9.98
N ASN A 582 5.47 10.03 -8.66
CA ASN A 582 6.21 9.13 -7.76
C ASN A 582 5.81 7.66 -7.97
N LEU A 583 4.51 7.39 -8.09
CA LEU A 583 3.97 6.04 -8.31
C LEU A 583 4.41 5.44 -9.66
N LEU A 584 4.45 6.23 -10.75
CA LEU A 584 4.98 5.78 -12.04
C LEU A 584 6.44 5.32 -11.92
N ARG A 585 7.25 6.07 -11.15
CA ARG A 585 8.67 5.76 -10.94
C ARG A 585 8.84 4.52 -10.07
N GLU A 586 8.11 4.43 -8.95
CA GLU A 586 8.12 3.24 -8.09
C GLU A 586 7.75 1.99 -8.88
N PHE A 587 6.70 2.05 -9.69
CA PHE A 587 6.31 0.94 -10.56
C PHE A 587 7.43 0.56 -11.55
N ARG A 588 8.06 1.54 -12.21
CA ARG A 588 9.19 1.29 -13.10
C ARG A 588 10.33 0.59 -12.36
N GLN A 589 10.68 1.07 -11.16
CA GLN A 589 11.77 0.49 -10.37
C GLN A 589 11.47 -0.97 -9.98
N ALA A 590 10.24 -1.25 -9.52
CA ALA A 590 9.81 -2.60 -9.15
C ALA A 590 9.81 -3.54 -10.37
N ALA A 591 9.20 -3.13 -11.48
CA ALA A 591 9.16 -3.94 -12.69
C ALA A 591 10.57 -4.18 -13.27
N SER A 592 11.45 -3.17 -13.24
CA SER A 592 12.85 -3.34 -13.66
C SER A 592 13.62 -4.28 -12.74
N LEU A 593 13.33 -4.27 -11.44
CA LEU A 593 13.92 -5.20 -10.47
C LEU A 593 13.48 -6.64 -10.76
N HIS A 594 12.19 -6.89 -11.04
CA HIS A 594 11.70 -8.23 -11.40
C HIS A 594 12.39 -8.78 -12.65
N VAL A 595 12.55 -7.93 -13.68
CA VAL A 595 13.26 -8.31 -14.90
C VAL A 595 14.73 -8.62 -14.60
N ALA A 596 15.42 -7.76 -13.84
CA ALA A 596 16.81 -7.99 -13.47
C ALA A 596 16.99 -9.23 -12.59
N ALA A 597 16.09 -9.48 -11.64
CA ALA A 597 16.12 -10.65 -10.77
C ALA A 597 15.93 -11.95 -11.57
N ALA A 598 15.00 -11.97 -12.53
CA ALA A 598 14.76 -13.12 -13.39
C ALA A 598 15.89 -13.35 -14.41
N ASP A 599 16.50 -12.28 -14.95
CA ASP A 599 17.65 -12.32 -15.86
C ASP A 599 18.89 -12.88 -15.16
N VAL A 600 19.24 -12.33 -14.00
CA VAL A 600 20.42 -12.73 -13.22
C VAL A 600 20.32 -14.16 -12.67
N THR A 601 19.12 -14.72 -12.57
CA THR A 601 18.88 -16.10 -12.13
C THR A 601 18.60 -17.07 -13.27
N ASP A 602 18.85 -16.66 -14.52
CA ASP A 602 18.62 -17.43 -15.75
C ASP A 602 17.18 -17.97 -15.90
N LEU A 603 16.20 -17.35 -15.22
CA LEU A 603 14.77 -17.67 -15.33
C LEU A 603 14.10 -16.98 -16.53
N LEU A 604 14.68 -15.88 -17.03
CA LEU A 604 14.19 -15.15 -18.19
C LEU A 604 15.19 -15.25 -19.36
N PRO A 605 14.78 -15.76 -20.54
CA PRO A 605 15.64 -15.74 -21.72
C PRO A 605 16.01 -14.32 -22.13
N LEU A 606 17.27 -14.10 -22.54
CA LEU A 606 17.80 -12.78 -22.94
C LEU A 606 16.89 -11.99 -23.89
N MET A 607 16.34 -12.65 -24.91
CA MET A 607 15.49 -11.97 -25.90
C MET A 607 14.22 -11.39 -25.27
N ARG A 608 13.71 -12.03 -24.20
CA ARG A 608 12.54 -11.57 -23.45
C ARG A 608 12.87 -10.41 -22.51
N VAL A 609 14.13 -10.22 -22.11
CA VAL A 609 14.56 -9.05 -21.31
C VAL A 609 14.31 -7.76 -22.10
N GLY A 610 14.78 -7.72 -23.35
CA GLY A 610 14.60 -6.55 -24.23
C GLY A 610 13.14 -6.28 -24.57
N ASP A 611 12.38 -7.34 -24.85
CA ASP A 611 10.93 -7.26 -25.06
C ASP A 611 10.24 -6.65 -23.84
N GLN A 612 10.52 -7.18 -22.64
CA GLN A 612 9.84 -6.76 -21.43
C GLN A 612 10.16 -5.32 -21.03
N LEU A 613 11.42 -4.89 -21.17
CA LEU A 613 11.80 -3.50 -20.90
C LEU A 613 11.19 -2.55 -21.93
N SER A 614 11.05 -2.98 -23.19
CA SER A 614 10.38 -2.22 -24.24
C SER A 614 8.88 -2.11 -23.99
N GLU A 615 8.21 -3.21 -23.64
CA GLU A 615 6.80 -3.23 -23.26
C GLU A 615 6.52 -2.34 -22.04
N LEU A 616 7.37 -2.41 -21.01
CA LEU A 616 7.27 -1.56 -19.82
C LEU A 616 7.36 -0.08 -20.19
N ALA A 617 8.32 0.31 -21.04
CA ALA A 617 8.47 1.69 -21.48
C ALA A 617 7.24 2.17 -22.28
N GLU A 618 6.66 1.32 -23.12
CA GLU A 618 5.44 1.65 -23.87
C GLU A 618 4.23 1.85 -22.96
N VAL A 619 4.00 0.93 -22.01
CA VAL A 619 2.89 1.03 -21.05
C VAL A 619 3.00 2.31 -20.22
N GLN A 620 4.22 2.64 -19.77
CA GLN A 620 4.50 3.89 -19.05
C GLN A 620 4.27 5.13 -19.92
N LEU A 621 4.75 5.14 -21.17
CA LEU A 621 4.55 6.26 -22.09
C LEU A 621 3.08 6.48 -22.45
N GLU A 622 2.31 5.41 -22.65
CA GLU A 622 0.87 5.49 -22.88
C GLU A 622 0.16 6.12 -21.67
N GLN A 623 0.56 5.75 -20.46
CA GLN A 623 -0.01 6.33 -19.24
C GLN A 623 0.39 7.80 -19.05
N VAL A 624 1.66 8.15 -19.30
CA VAL A 624 2.13 9.55 -19.29
C VAL A 624 1.36 10.40 -20.32
N PHE A 625 1.06 9.83 -21.48
CA PHE A 625 0.23 10.49 -22.48
C PHE A 625 -1.19 10.71 -21.93
N LYS A 626 -1.86 9.70 -21.38
CA LYS A 626 -3.21 9.83 -20.77
C LYS A 626 -3.27 10.93 -19.71
N LEU A 627 -2.29 10.97 -18.79
CA LEU A 627 -2.21 11.99 -17.75
C LEU A 627 -2.02 13.41 -18.33
N SER A 628 -1.10 13.55 -19.29
CA SER A 628 -0.83 14.84 -19.94
C SER A 628 -2.03 15.36 -20.75
N TRP A 629 -2.75 14.44 -21.40
CA TRP A 629 -3.96 14.71 -22.17
C TRP A 629 -5.11 15.18 -21.29
N ALA A 630 -5.43 14.43 -20.23
CA ALA A 630 -6.48 14.78 -19.28
C ALA A 630 -6.26 16.17 -18.65
N HIS A 631 -5.01 16.46 -18.27
CA HIS A 631 -4.63 17.76 -17.72
C HIS A 631 -4.91 18.91 -18.72
N LEU A 632 -4.50 18.75 -19.98
CA LEU A 632 -4.70 19.80 -20.98
C LEU A 632 -6.17 19.98 -21.36
N ILE A 633 -6.94 18.90 -21.46
CA ILE A 633 -8.39 18.97 -21.71
C ILE A 633 -9.08 19.77 -20.61
N SER A 634 -8.76 19.52 -19.33
CA SER A 634 -9.37 20.24 -18.20
C SER A 634 -9.18 21.76 -18.30
N LYS A 635 -8.09 22.22 -18.92
CA LYS A 635 -7.69 23.63 -18.96
C LYS A 635 -8.05 24.35 -20.26
N HIS A 636 -7.94 23.65 -21.39
CA HIS A 636 -8.02 24.21 -22.73
C HIS A 636 -9.14 23.61 -23.59
N GLY A 637 -9.78 22.53 -23.12
CA GLY A 637 -10.74 21.75 -23.90
C GLY A 637 -10.07 20.82 -24.91
N ARG A 638 -10.90 20.21 -25.76
CA ARG A 638 -10.52 19.21 -26.76
C ARG A 638 -10.07 19.87 -28.06
N PRO A 639 -9.08 19.29 -28.77
CA PRO A 639 -8.73 19.72 -30.12
C PRO A 639 -9.80 19.29 -31.15
N PRO A 640 -9.86 19.92 -32.34
CA PRO A 640 -10.95 19.71 -33.31
C PRO A 640 -11.12 18.27 -33.84
N CYS A 641 -10.10 17.42 -33.75
CA CYS A 641 -10.14 16.07 -34.32
C CYS A 641 -10.82 15.01 -33.45
N THR A 642 -11.23 15.35 -32.22
CA THR A 642 -11.75 14.38 -31.26
C THR A 642 -13.01 14.86 -30.54
N ASP A 643 -14.00 13.97 -30.47
CA ASP A 643 -15.25 14.19 -29.73
C ASP A 643 -15.25 13.50 -28.36
N ASN A 644 -14.20 12.73 -28.04
CA ASN A 644 -14.07 11.99 -26.79
C ASN A 644 -12.65 12.08 -26.18
N ASP A 645 -12.50 11.56 -24.97
CA ASP A 645 -11.22 11.57 -24.24
C ASP A 645 -10.34 10.36 -24.58
N ASP A 646 -10.63 9.66 -25.67
CA ASP A 646 -9.91 8.47 -26.12
C ASP A 646 -8.63 8.87 -26.87
N ILE A 647 -7.48 8.51 -26.30
CA ILE A 647 -6.16 8.79 -26.90
C ILE A 647 -5.99 8.14 -28.28
N THR A 648 -6.74 7.09 -28.60
CA THR A 648 -6.70 6.41 -29.92
C THR A 648 -7.31 7.24 -31.05
N ARG A 649 -7.96 8.37 -30.70
CA ARG A 649 -8.52 9.37 -31.62
C ARG A 649 -7.96 10.78 -31.39
N SER A 650 -6.82 10.88 -30.73
CA SER A 650 -6.24 12.15 -30.28
C SER A 650 -5.61 13.00 -31.39
N GLY A 651 -5.44 12.49 -32.61
CA GLY A 651 -4.67 13.16 -33.66
C GLY A 651 -3.18 13.36 -33.34
N PHE A 652 -2.63 12.61 -32.38
CA PHE A 652 -1.23 12.65 -31.94
C PHE A 652 -0.64 11.24 -31.86
N ALA A 653 0.62 11.07 -32.24
CA ALA A 653 1.33 9.80 -32.20
C ALA A 653 2.76 9.95 -31.69
N ILE A 654 3.20 8.93 -30.94
CA ILE A 654 4.56 8.78 -30.46
C ILE A 654 5.27 7.76 -31.34
N LEU A 655 6.30 8.21 -32.07
CA LEU A 655 7.16 7.38 -32.91
C LEU A 655 8.47 7.10 -32.16
N ALA A 656 8.71 5.84 -31.83
CA ALA A 656 9.94 5.39 -31.18
C ALA A 656 11.00 5.02 -32.22
N TYR A 657 12.23 5.45 -31.98
CA TYR A 657 13.43 5.11 -32.75
C TYR A 657 14.38 4.24 -31.92
N GLY A 658 15.55 3.92 -32.50
CA GLY A 658 16.66 3.31 -31.79
C GLY A 658 16.31 2.00 -31.10
N LYS A 659 16.75 1.84 -29.85
CA LYS A 659 16.57 0.60 -29.09
C LYS A 659 15.10 0.30 -28.80
N LEU A 660 14.31 1.30 -28.40
CA LEU A 660 12.88 1.13 -28.16
C LEU A 660 12.15 0.73 -29.44
N GLY A 661 12.43 1.42 -30.55
CA GLY A 661 11.86 1.11 -31.85
C GLY A 661 12.19 -0.32 -32.33
N GLY A 662 13.39 -0.79 -32.03
CA GLY A 662 13.85 -2.15 -32.33
C GLY A 662 13.53 -3.23 -31.28
N LEU A 663 12.75 -2.95 -30.22
CA LEU A 663 12.46 -3.91 -29.12
C LEU A 663 13.70 -4.42 -28.39
N GLU A 664 14.68 -3.54 -28.20
CA GLU A 664 16.02 -3.87 -27.74
C GLU A 664 16.46 -2.99 -26.56
N LEU A 665 15.51 -2.49 -25.76
CA LEU A 665 15.85 -1.74 -24.55
C LEU A 665 16.69 -2.58 -23.57
N GLY A 666 17.62 -1.89 -22.90
CA GLY A 666 18.34 -2.39 -21.73
C GLY A 666 18.12 -1.46 -20.53
N TYR A 667 18.54 -1.89 -19.34
CA TYR A 667 18.22 -1.25 -18.06
C TYR A 667 18.51 0.26 -17.97
N GLY A 668 19.61 0.72 -18.60
CA GLY A 668 20.03 2.13 -18.64
C GLY A 668 19.85 2.81 -20.00
N SER A 669 18.90 2.36 -20.84
CA SER A 669 18.71 2.94 -22.18
C SER A 669 17.79 4.16 -22.17
N ASP A 670 18.19 5.19 -22.90
CA ASP A 670 17.37 6.36 -23.20
C ASP A 670 16.23 6.00 -24.18
N LEU A 671 15.17 6.81 -24.19
CA LEU A 671 14.05 6.66 -25.11
C LEU A 671 14.18 7.63 -26.28
N ASP A 672 14.52 7.12 -27.46
CA ASP A 672 14.56 7.89 -28.71
C ASP A 672 13.13 8.12 -29.24
N LEU A 673 12.60 9.33 -29.10
CA LEU A 673 11.20 9.63 -29.41
C LEU A 673 11.05 10.78 -30.42
N VAL A 674 10.04 10.67 -31.28
CA VAL A 674 9.57 11.74 -32.17
C VAL A 674 8.06 11.86 -32.02
N PHE A 675 7.58 13.09 -31.82
CA PHE A 675 6.15 13.38 -31.70
C PHE A 675 5.60 13.90 -33.03
N ILE A 676 4.49 13.30 -33.48
CA ILE A 676 3.83 13.65 -34.73
C ILE A 676 2.36 13.95 -34.46
N TYR A 677 1.82 14.99 -35.08
CA TYR A 677 0.39 15.32 -35.02
C TYR A 677 -0.22 15.42 -36.43
N ASP A 678 -1.54 15.22 -36.50
CA ASP A 678 -2.30 15.28 -37.75
C ASP A 678 -2.78 16.72 -38.03
N ASP A 679 -2.06 17.44 -38.90
CA ASP A 679 -2.35 18.82 -39.32
C ASP A 679 -3.51 18.93 -40.33
N MET A 680 -3.96 17.81 -40.87
CA MET A 680 -5.09 17.78 -41.82
C MET A 680 -6.42 17.76 -41.07
N ARG A 681 -6.52 16.96 -40.00
CA ARG A 681 -7.70 16.90 -39.12
C ARG A 681 -7.70 17.99 -38.04
N ASN A 682 -6.54 18.47 -37.59
CA ASN A 682 -6.46 19.47 -36.53
C ASN A 682 -6.26 20.89 -37.06
N ARG A 683 -7.30 21.43 -37.71
CA ARG A 683 -7.33 22.82 -38.16
C ARG A 683 -8.28 23.63 -37.29
N GLY A 684 -7.73 24.52 -36.48
CA GLY A 684 -8.53 25.43 -35.64
C GLY A 684 -8.04 25.49 -34.19
N GLN A 685 -8.98 25.79 -33.29
CA GLN A 685 -8.72 25.98 -31.87
C GLN A 685 -9.41 24.92 -31.03
N THR A 686 -8.94 24.75 -29.79
CA THR A 686 -9.58 23.88 -28.80
C THR A 686 -10.91 24.45 -28.29
N ASP A 687 -11.81 23.58 -27.80
CA ASP A 687 -13.20 23.93 -27.46
C ASP A 687 -13.45 24.39 -26.00
N GLY A 688 -12.39 24.56 -25.19
CA GLY A 688 -12.52 24.82 -23.76
C GLY A 688 -12.55 26.30 -23.37
N ALA A 689 -12.60 26.57 -22.06
CA ALA A 689 -12.71 27.93 -21.50
C ALA A 689 -11.55 28.87 -21.88
N LYS A 690 -10.38 28.32 -22.20
CA LYS A 690 -9.20 29.05 -22.68
C LYS A 690 -8.72 28.44 -24.01
N PRO A 691 -9.36 28.76 -25.14
CA PRO A 691 -9.05 28.14 -26.42
C PRO A 691 -7.63 28.49 -26.86
N ILE A 692 -6.92 27.49 -27.38
CA ILE A 692 -5.60 27.65 -27.98
C ILE A 692 -5.57 27.00 -29.36
N ASP A 693 -4.64 27.43 -30.21
CA ASP A 693 -4.39 26.80 -31.50
C ASP A 693 -4.00 25.32 -31.33
N ALA A 694 -4.48 24.45 -32.22
CA ALA A 694 -4.27 23.01 -32.11
C ALA A 694 -2.78 22.60 -32.12
N LEU A 695 -1.93 23.25 -32.92
CA LEU A 695 -0.48 22.99 -32.90
C LEU A 695 0.11 23.36 -31.54
N MET A 696 -0.31 24.50 -30.96
CA MET A 696 0.13 24.90 -29.62
C MET A 696 -0.35 23.92 -28.54
N PHE A 697 -1.53 23.33 -28.68
CA PHE A 697 -2.02 22.27 -27.78
C PHE A 697 -1.08 21.05 -27.81
N TYR A 698 -0.73 20.54 -28.99
CA TYR A 698 0.15 19.37 -29.10
C TYR A 698 1.60 19.67 -28.69
N ILE A 699 2.10 20.89 -28.91
CA ILE A 699 3.41 21.31 -28.39
C ILE A 699 3.41 21.28 -26.86
N ARG A 700 2.36 21.81 -26.21
CA ARG A 700 2.23 21.77 -24.75
C ARG A 700 2.05 20.34 -24.22
N LEU A 701 1.35 19.49 -24.96
CA LEU A 701 1.20 18.07 -24.64
C LEU A 701 2.56 17.39 -24.61
N ALA A 702 3.35 17.54 -25.67
CA ALA A 702 4.71 17.01 -25.74
C ALA A 702 5.58 17.56 -24.60
N GLN A 703 5.60 18.87 -24.35
CA GLN A 703 6.35 19.47 -23.25
C GLN A 703 5.95 18.90 -21.88
N ARG A 704 4.65 18.65 -21.66
CA ARG A 704 4.14 18.08 -20.42
C ARG A 704 4.58 16.64 -20.24
N MET A 705 4.51 15.83 -21.29
CA MET A 705 4.99 14.44 -21.26
C MET A 705 6.49 14.40 -20.94
N ILE A 706 7.29 15.24 -21.59
CA ILE A 706 8.73 15.38 -21.33
C ILE A 706 9.00 15.75 -19.86
N ASN A 707 8.22 16.68 -19.32
CA ASN A 707 8.33 17.07 -17.92
C ASN A 707 8.06 15.88 -16.99
N ILE A 708 6.97 15.13 -17.21
CA ILE A 708 6.64 13.95 -16.39
C ILE A 708 7.74 12.89 -16.46
N LEU A 709 8.36 12.70 -17.64
CA LEU A 709 9.42 11.72 -17.87
C LEU A 709 10.74 12.10 -17.17
N ASN A 710 11.21 13.33 -17.36
CA ASN A 710 12.57 13.74 -16.97
C ASN A 710 12.66 14.39 -15.58
N THR A 711 11.55 14.84 -14.98
CA THR A 711 11.62 15.53 -13.67
C THR A 711 12.19 14.60 -12.60
N VAL A 712 13.14 15.10 -11.82
CA VAL A 712 13.72 14.35 -10.70
C VAL A 712 12.79 14.47 -9.49
N THR A 713 12.37 13.34 -8.95
CA THR A 713 11.56 13.22 -7.73
C THR A 713 12.33 12.46 -6.65
N SER A 714 11.72 12.24 -5.48
CA SER A 714 12.26 11.34 -4.45
C SER A 714 12.49 9.92 -4.97
N SER A 715 11.68 9.47 -5.95
CA SER A 715 11.78 8.17 -6.61
C SER A 715 12.61 8.21 -7.91
N GLY A 716 13.39 9.28 -8.13
CA GLY A 716 14.28 9.44 -9.30
C GLY A 716 13.58 10.01 -10.53
N ILE A 717 14.05 9.63 -11.72
CA ILE A 717 13.47 10.00 -13.04
C ILE A 717 12.71 8.81 -13.62
N LEU A 718 11.71 9.07 -14.47
CA LEU A 718 10.96 7.99 -15.10
C LEU A 718 11.69 7.44 -16.33
N TYR A 719 12.17 8.27 -17.25
CA TYR A 719 13.09 7.87 -18.32
C TYR A 719 13.87 9.10 -18.79
N GLU A 720 15.12 8.91 -19.22
CA GLU A 720 15.80 9.89 -20.05
C GLU A 720 15.25 9.78 -21.49
N ILE A 721 15.06 10.92 -22.14
CA ILE A 721 14.54 10.98 -23.51
C ILE A 721 15.55 11.63 -24.45
N ASP A 722 15.62 11.10 -25.66
CA ASP A 722 16.37 11.68 -26.76
C ASP A 722 15.42 12.07 -27.90
N MET A 723 15.35 13.37 -28.18
CA MET A 723 14.48 13.93 -29.23
C MET A 723 15.28 14.32 -30.49
N ARG A 724 16.57 13.97 -30.59
CA ARG A 724 17.47 14.46 -31.66
C ARG A 724 17.17 13.89 -33.05
N LEU A 725 16.47 12.77 -33.13
CA LEU A 725 16.11 12.12 -34.41
C LEU A 725 14.83 12.69 -35.07
N ARG A 726 14.24 13.74 -34.51
CA ARG A 726 13.11 14.44 -35.14
C ARG A 726 13.58 15.27 -36.36
N PRO A 727 12.68 15.58 -37.32
CA PRO A 727 13.02 16.41 -38.47
C PRO A 727 13.74 17.72 -38.07
N ASN A 728 14.85 18.04 -38.74
CA ASN A 728 15.75 19.16 -38.42
C ASN A 728 16.45 19.10 -37.06
N GLY A 729 16.43 17.94 -36.39
CA GLY A 729 17.09 17.69 -35.12
C GLY A 729 16.75 18.73 -34.05
N ASN A 730 17.76 19.24 -33.35
CA ASN A 730 17.58 20.22 -32.27
C ASN A 730 16.97 21.56 -32.73
N SER A 731 17.12 21.90 -34.01
CA SER A 731 16.57 23.13 -34.59
C SER A 731 15.11 22.98 -35.05
N GLY A 732 14.61 21.75 -35.11
CA GLY A 732 13.23 21.44 -35.48
C GLY A 732 12.22 21.63 -34.35
N LEU A 733 10.95 21.83 -34.73
CA LEU A 733 9.82 21.86 -33.80
C LEU A 733 9.78 20.58 -32.96
N LEU A 734 9.29 20.70 -31.72
CA LEU A 734 9.17 19.55 -30.81
C LEU A 734 8.16 18.52 -31.31
N VAL A 735 7.13 18.98 -32.01
CA VAL A 735 6.10 18.16 -32.63
C VAL A 735 6.07 18.49 -34.12
N ALA A 736 6.26 17.48 -34.97
CA ALA A 736 6.17 17.61 -36.41
C ALA A 736 4.74 17.36 -36.90
N SER A 737 4.29 18.08 -37.93
CA SER A 737 3.06 17.71 -38.63
C SER A 737 3.30 16.45 -39.46
N VAL A 738 2.26 15.65 -39.70
CA VAL A 738 2.37 14.46 -40.57
C VAL A 738 2.75 14.86 -42.00
N SER A 739 2.22 15.98 -42.50
CA SER A 739 2.62 16.54 -43.80
C SER A 739 4.10 16.92 -43.82
N GLY A 740 4.58 17.64 -42.80
CA GLY A 740 5.98 18.09 -42.72
C GLY A 740 6.96 16.95 -42.47
N PHE A 741 6.55 15.93 -41.72
CA PHE A 741 7.34 14.70 -41.56
C PHE A 741 7.48 13.96 -42.90
N THR A 742 6.41 13.91 -43.71
CA THR A 742 6.43 13.26 -45.02
C THR A 742 7.37 13.99 -45.99
N GLU A 743 7.20 15.31 -46.14
CA GLU A 743 8.03 16.14 -47.00
C GLU A 743 9.51 16.01 -46.64
N TYR A 744 9.84 16.18 -45.35
CA TYR A 744 11.22 16.05 -44.87
C TYR A 744 11.83 14.69 -45.18
N GLN A 745 11.11 13.59 -44.93
CA GLN A 745 11.64 12.24 -45.15
C GLN A 745 11.84 11.90 -46.64
N VAL A 746 11.07 12.51 -47.53
CA VAL A 746 11.14 12.26 -48.97
C VAL A 746 12.22 13.10 -49.65
N ASP A 747 12.29 14.39 -49.28
CA ASP A 747 13.04 15.41 -50.02
C ASP A 747 14.36 15.80 -49.33
N ASP A 748 14.41 15.87 -48.00
CA ASP A 748 15.54 16.45 -47.25
C ASP A 748 16.39 15.43 -46.46
N ALA A 749 15.80 14.30 -46.04
CA ALA A 749 16.42 13.38 -45.11
C ALA A 749 17.64 12.64 -45.70
N TRP A 750 18.71 12.56 -44.91
CA TRP A 750 19.93 11.86 -45.28
C TRP A 750 19.77 10.33 -45.19
N THR A 751 20.64 9.58 -45.87
CA THR A 751 20.64 8.11 -45.83
C THR A 751 20.75 7.54 -44.42
N TRP A 752 21.53 8.17 -43.52
CA TRP A 752 21.62 7.73 -42.12
C TRP A 752 20.31 7.95 -41.33
N GLU A 753 19.49 8.93 -41.71
CA GLU A 753 18.15 9.13 -41.13
C GLU A 753 17.19 8.05 -41.62
N HIS A 754 17.30 7.64 -42.89
CA HIS A 754 16.57 6.49 -43.41
C HIS A 754 17.03 5.17 -42.74
N GLN A 755 18.32 5.02 -42.41
CA GLN A 755 18.81 3.91 -41.60
C GLN A 755 18.16 3.91 -40.21
N ALA A 756 18.08 5.06 -39.54
CA ALA A 756 17.40 5.17 -38.25
C ALA A 756 15.88 4.86 -38.37
N LEU A 757 15.25 5.27 -39.47
CA LEU A 757 13.83 5.02 -39.78
C LEU A 757 13.51 3.52 -39.94
N VAL A 758 14.49 2.68 -40.30
CA VAL A 758 14.32 1.21 -40.33
C VAL A 758 13.84 0.70 -38.97
N ARG A 759 14.36 1.25 -37.87
CA ARG A 759 13.99 0.84 -36.51
C ARG A 759 12.75 1.55 -35.98
N ALA A 760 12.21 2.53 -36.71
CA ALA A 760 11.14 3.37 -36.19
C ALA A 760 9.77 2.68 -36.20
N ARG A 761 9.02 2.78 -35.09
CA ARG A 761 7.62 2.30 -35.00
C ARG A 761 6.78 3.17 -34.07
N CYS A 762 5.50 3.30 -34.39
CA CYS A 762 4.55 3.95 -33.50
C CYS A 762 4.28 3.08 -32.27
N ILE A 763 4.34 3.67 -31.09
CA ILE A 763 4.17 2.97 -29.81
C ILE A 763 2.91 3.36 -29.04
N ALA A 764 2.40 4.58 -29.26
CA ALA A 764 1.16 5.05 -28.68
C ALA A 764 0.55 6.17 -29.53
N GLY A 765 -0.78 6.29 -29.50
CA GLY A 765 -1.52 7.42 -30.05
C GLY A 765 -2.62 7.06 -31.04
N ASP A 766 -2.98 8.03 -31.88
CA ASP A 766 -4.11 7.93 -32.80
C ASP A 766 -3.92 6.80 -33.81
N SER A 767 -4.94 5.94 -33.93
CA SER A 767 -4.87 4.73 -34.75
C SER A 767 -4.74 5.04 -36.24
N LEU A 768 -5.42 6.10 -36.71
CA LEU A 768 -5.41 6.48 -38.12
C LEU A 768 -4.08 7.16 -38.49
N LEU A 769 -3.59 8.04 -37.63
CA LEU A 769 -2.28 8.68 -37.78
C LEU A 769 -1.14 7.65 -37.74
N THR A 770 -1.23 6.66 -36.86
CA THR A 770 -0.25 5.56 -36.78
C THR A 770 -0.19 4.76 -38.10
N GLN A 771 -1.34 4.49 -38.72
CA GLN A 771 -1.39 3.84 -40.03
C GLN A 771 -0.77 4.70 -41.13
N GLN A 772 -1.03 6.02 -41.11
CA GLN A 772 -0.43 6.97 -42.05
C GLN A 772 1.10 7.02 -41.91
N ILE A 773 1.62 7.18 -40.69
CA ILE A 773 3.06 7.17 -40.42
C ILE A 773 3.69 5.85 -40.86
N SER A 774 3.03 4.73 -40.62
CA SER A 774 3.50 3.42 -41.07
C SER A 774 3.55 3.30 -42.60
N ALA A 775 2.59 3.90 -43.31
CA ALA A 775 2.58 3.96 -44.77
C ALA A 775 3.71 4.85 -45.30
N ILE A 776 3.94 6.02 -44.69
CA ILE A 776 5.04 6.93 -45.03
C ILE A 776 6.38 6.23 -44.84
N ARG A 777 6.59 5.57 -43.69
CA ARG A 777 7.79 4.76 -43.43
C ARG A 777 8.01 3.73 -44.53
N ARG A 778 6.98 2.96 -44.90
CA ARG A 778 7.09 1.95 -45.98
C ARG A 778 7.48 2.58 -47.31
N GLN A 779 6.87 3.71 -47.67
CA GLN A 779 7.16 4.43 -48.91
C GLN A 779 8.62 4.93 -48.95
N VAL A 780 9.09 5.56 -47.89
CA VAL A 780 10.45 6.12 -47.80
C VAL A 780 11.51 5.02 -47.83
N LEU A 781 11.29 3.94 -47.09
CA LEU A 781 12.21 2.80 -47.09
C LEU A 781 12.24 2.08 -48.45
N ALA A 782 11.09 1.94 -49.13
CA ALA A 782 10.96 1.30 -50.44
C ALA A 782 11.45 2.15 -51.63
N LYS A 783 12.01 3.35 -51.41
CA LYS A 783 12.61 4.20 -52.45
C LYS A 783 13.70 3.44 -53.21
N GLN A 784 13.66 3.48 -54.54
CA GLN A 784 14.69 2.84 -55.36
C GLN A 784 16.03 3.57 -55.18
N ARG A 785 17.09 2.83 -54.85
CA ARG A 785 18.44 3.34 -54.61
C ARG A 785 19.46 2.58 -55.46
N ASP A 786 20.54 3.26 -55.84
CA ASP A 786 21.72 2.60 -56.38
C ASP A 786 22.44 1.88 -55.23
N GLN A 787 22.61 0.56 -55.34
CA GLN A 787 23.18 -0.27 -54.27
C GLN A 787 24.64 0.05 -54.01
N ASN A 788 25.42 0.44 -55.03
CA ASN A 788 26.82 0.77 -54.87
C ASN A 788 26.99 2.09 -54.11
N VAL A 789 26.19 3.10 -54.47
CA VAL A 789 26.19 4.40 -53.76
C VAL A 789 25.75 4.21 -52.31
N LEU A 790 24.67 3.46 -52.09
CA LEU A 790 24.17 3.16 -50.75
C LEU A 790 25.19 2.39 -49.89
N ALA A 791 25.88 1.40 -50.46
CA ALA A 791 26.90 0.65 -49.76
C ALA A 791 28.03 1.56 -49.25
N VAL A 792 28.52 2.47 -50.10
CA VAL A 792 29.55 3.46 -49.74
C VAL A 792 29.06 4.40 -48.65
N GLU A 793 27.86 4.97 -48.78
CA GLU A 793 27.30 5.90 -47.77
C GLU A 793 27.15 5.23 -46.39
N VAL A 794 26.66 3.98 -46.35
CA VAL A 794 26.51 3.20 -45.12
C VAL A 794 27.87 2.86 -44.52
N SER A 795 28.84 2.43 -45.33
CA SER A 795 30.18 2.07 -44.85
C SER A 795 30.97 3.28 -44.34
N ASP A 796 30.87 4.43 -45.02
CA ASP A 796 31.55 5.67 -44.65
C ASP A 796 30.98 6.22 -43.33
N MET A 797 29.66 6.20 -43.20
CA MET A 797 29.00 6.59 -41.96
C MET A 797 29.42 5.68 -40.80
N ARG A 798 29.47 4.36 -41.04
CA ARG A 798 29.92 3.39 -40.03
C ARG A 798 31.37 3.62 -39.61
N ALA A 799 32.26 3.87 -40.58
CA ALA A 799 33.67 4.15 -40.32
C ALA A 799 33.86 5.43 -39.50
N LYS A 800 33.10 6.49 -39.81
CA LYS A 800 33.08 7.75 -39.05
C LYS A 800 32.62 7.53 -37.61
N MET A 801 31.55 6.77 -37.39
CA MET A 801 31.08 6.42 -36.04
C MET A 801 32.12 5.60 -35.28
N ARG A 802 32.75 4.62 -35.95
CA ARG A 802 33.79 3.77 -35.34
C ARG A 802 34.97 4.59 -34.85
N GLY A 803 35.46 5.53 -35.65
CA GLY A 803 36.60 6.38 -35.30
C GLY A 803 36.40 7.27 -34.06
N GLN A 804 35.15 7.45 -33.60
CA GLN A 804 34.83 8.26 -32.42
C GLN A 804 34.42 7.43 -31.19
N LEU A 805 33.86 6.24 -31.39
CA LEU A 805 33.18 5.48 -30.33
C LEU A 805 33.82 4.13 -30.01
N ASP A 806 34.66 3.58 -30.88
CA ASP A 806 35.29 2.27 -30.67
C ASP A 806 36.36 2.33 -29.57
N LYS A 807 36.19 1.49 -28.55
CA LYS A 807 37.11 1.35 -27.41
C LYS A 807 37.95 0.08 -27.46
N SER A 808 37.94 -0.63 -28.60
CA SER A 808 38.70 -1.87 -28.78
C SER A 808 40.21 -1.61 -28.76
N THR A 809 40.97 -2.59 -28.24
CA THR A 809 42.44 -2.61 -28.22
C THR A 809 42.94 -3.96 -28.75
N GLU A 810 44.25 -4.21 -28.75
CA GLU A 810 44.81 -5.51 -29.16
C GLU A 810 44.37 -6.69 -28.26
N GLN A 811 43.88 -6.42 -27.05
CA GLN A 811 43.47 -7.43 -26.07
C GLN A 811 41.97 -7.40 -25.76
N CYS A 812 41.32 -6.26 -26.00
CA CYS A 812 39.94 -6.00 -25.61
C CYS A 812 39.07 -5.68 -26.83
N PHE A 813 37.82 -6.11 -26.79
CA PHE A 813 36.84 -5.92 -27.85
C PHE A 813 35.63 -5.15 -27.33
N ASP A 814 35.30 -4.02 -27.95
CA ASP A 814 34.05 -3.30 -27.70
C ASP A 814 32.89 -4.04 -28.38
N LEU A 815 32.01 -4.65 -27.58
CA LEU A 815 30.88 -5.45 -28.07
C LEU A 815 29.94 -4.68 -28.99
N LYS A 816 29.81 -3.36 -28.77
CA LYS A 816 28.90 -2.52 -29.53
C LYS A 816 29.59 -1.91 -30.74
N GLN A 817 30.75 -1.30 -30.55
CA GLN A 817 31.40 -0.42 -31.53
C GLN A 817 32.57 -1.07 -32.27
N GLY A 818 33.08 -2.20 -31.78
CA GLY A 818 34.21 -2.91 -32.38
C GLY A 818 33.90 -3.45 -33.77
N VAL A 819 34.97 -3.78 -34.52
CA VAL A 819 34.87 -4.42 -35.85
C VAL A 819 34.33 -5.83 -35.70
N GLY A 820 33.17 -6.11 -36.31
CA GLY A 820 32.41 -7.35 -36.14
C GLY A 820 31.44 -7.33 -34.95
N GLY A 821 31.23 -6.17 -34.32
CA GLY A 821 30.33 -6.03 -33.15
C GLY A 821 28.86 -5.83 -33.51
N ILE A 822 28.05 -5.53 -32.49
CA ILE A 822 26.58 -5.36 -32.62
C ILE A 822 26.22 -4.32 -33.68
N THR A 823 26.89 -3.16 -33.68
CA THR A 823 26.57 -2.06 -34.62
C THR A 823 26.85 -2.44 -36.07
N ASP A 824 27.81 -3.34 -36.34
CA ASP A 824 28.07 -3.82 -37.69
C ASP A 824 26.89 -4.68 -38.18
N ILE A 825 26.37 -5.57 -37.34
CA ILE A 825 25.18 -6.37 -37.65
C ILE A 825 23.97 -5.45 -37.89
N GLU A 826 23.75 -4.45 -37.04
CA GLU A 826 22.66 -3.49 -37.20
C GLU A 826 22.76 -2.72 -38.54
N PHE A 827 23.96 -2.27 -38.91
CA PHE A 827 24.18 -1.55 -40.16
C PHE A 827 23.98 -2.44 -41.39
N MET A 828 24.37 -3.72 -41.33
CA MET A 828 24.06 -4.68 -42.39
C MET A 828 22.55 -4.86 -42.55
N VAL A 829 21.83 -5.07 -41.45
CA VAL A 829 20.37 -5.22 -41.47
C VAL A 829 19.69 -3.96 -42.05
N GLN A 830 20.11 -2.77 -41.62
CA GLN A 830 19.58 -1.51 -42.14
C GLN A 830 19.88 -1.33 -43.64
N TYR A 831 21.11 -1.62 -44.07
CA TYR A 831 21.49 -1.62 -45.47
C TYR A 831 20.59 -2.54 -46.29
N ALA A 832 20.38 -3.78 -45.83
CA ALA A 832 19.55 -4.76 -46.53
C ALA A 832 18.12 -4.27 -46.73
N VAL A 833 17.53 -3.63 -45.72
CA VAL A 833 16.19 -3.02 -45.82
C VAL A 833 16.17 -1.89 -46.86
N LEU A 834 17.15 -0.99 -46.82
CA LEU A 834 17.22 0.15 -47.76
C LEU A 834 17.55 -0.27 -49.20
N ALA A 835 18.35 -1.33 -49.38
CA ALA A 835 18.79 -1.83 -50.67
C ALA A 835 17.71 -2.68 -51.37
N TRP A 836 16.94 -3.46 -50.62
CA TRP A 836 16.08 -4.51 -51.20
C TRP A 836 14.59 -4.37 -50.90
N SER A 837 14.13 -3.42 -50.08
CA SER A 837 12.71 -3.31 -49.76
C SER A 837 11.81 -2.98 -50.97
N THR A 838 12.34 -2.36 -52.03
CA THR A 838 11.60 -2.13 -53.28
C THR A 838 11.20 -3.44 -53.97
N SER A 839 12.07 -4.45 -53.96
CA SER A 839 11.81 -5.78 -54.56
C SER A 839 11.30 -6.81 -53.54
N LEU A 840 11.55 -6.58 -52.25
CA LEU A 840 11.17 -7.46 -51.14
C LEU A 840 10.41 -6.66 -50.04
N PRO A 841 9.12 -6.34 -50.23
CA PRO A 841 8.35 -5.56 -49.26
C PRO A 841 8.21 -6.19 -47.87
N LYS A 842 8.43 -7.52 -47.73
CA LYS A 842 8.39 -8.20 -46.42
C LYS A 842 9.44 -7.67 -45.44
N LEU A 843 10.54 -7.08 -45.91
CA LEU A 843 11.56 -6.44 -45.08
C LEU A 843 11.05 -5.20 -44.32
N LEU A 844 9.87 -4.68 -44.67
CA LEU A 844 9.27 -3.50 -44.04
C LEU A 844 8.34 -3.81 -42.87
N ILE A 845 8.06 -5.10 -42.62
CA ILE A 845 7.09 -5.55 -41.61
C ILE A 845 7.62 -5.35 -40.19
N TYR A 846 8.88 -5.73 -39.96
CA TYR A 846 9.52 -5.71 -38.64
C TYR A 846 10.55 -4.59 -38.54
N THR A 847 10.96 -4.28 -37.30
CA THR A 847 11.89 -3.20 -36.96
C THR A 847 13.10 -3.65 -36.14
N ASP A 848 13.06 -4.87 -35.60
CA ASP A 848 14.13 -5.52 -34.84
C ASP A 848 15.05 -6.35 -35.74
N ASN A 849 16.30 -6.52 -35.31
CA ASN A 849 17.33 -7.14 -36.15
C ASN A 849 17.05 -8.62 -36.45
N ILE A 850 16.55 -9.37 -35.45
CA ILE A 850 16.36 -10.82 -35.56
C ILE A 850 15.30 -11.17 -36.60
N ARG A 851 14.11 -10.57 -36.54
CA ARG A 851 13.04 -10.87 -37.51
C ARG A 851 13.38 -10.37 -38.92
N ILE A 852 14.19 -9.32 -39.04
CA ILE A 852 14.69 -8.87 -40.35
C ILE A 852 15.71 -9.87 -40.91
N LEU A 853 16.65 -10.38 -40.10
CA LEU A 853 17.59 -11.43 -40.52
C LEU A 853 16.85 -12.71 -40.97
N GLU A 854 15.85 -13.15 -40.21
CA GLU A 854 14.99 -14.29 -40.58
C GLU A 854 14.28 -14.04 -41.93
N THR A 855 13.83 -12.81 -42.17
CA THR A 855 13.22 -12.43 -43.44
C THR A 855 14.23 -12.48 -44.58
N LEU A 856 15.49 -12.06 -44.36
CA LEU A 856 16.54 -12.12 -45.38
C LEU A 856 16.90 -13.55 -45.77
N VAL A 857 16.93 -14.48 -44.82
CA VAL A 857 17.11 -15.92 -45.08
C VAL A 857 15.93 -16.47 -45.89
N THR A 858 14.70 -16.18 -45.45
CA THR A 858 13.48 -16.66 -46.12
C THR A 858 13.37 -16.17 -47.57
N MET A 859 13.94 -15.00 -47.87
CA MET A 859 13.94 -14.41 -49.22
C MET A 859 15.17 -14.79 -50.06
N GLY A 860 16.07 -15.63 -49.54
CA GLY A 860 17.27 -16.08 -50.25
C GLY A 860 18.33 -14.99 -50.46
N LYS A 861 18.33 -13.93 -49.65
CA LYS A 861 19.37 -12.89 -49.66
C LYS A 861 20.57 -13.23 -48.78
N LEU A 862 20.33 -14.04 -47.76
CA LEU A 862 21.34 -14.70 -46.94
C LEU A 862 21.11 -16.20 -47.02
N SER A 863 22.20 -16.98 -46.99
CA SER A 863 22.09 -18.41 -46.73
C SER A 863 21.60 -18.67 -45.30
N GLU A 864 21.06 -19.86 -45.06
CA GLU A 864 20.60 -20.27 -43.72
C GLU A 864 21.75 -20.27 -42.70
N GLU A 865 22.95 -20.65 -43.13
CA GLU A 865 24.16 -20.64 -42.30
C GLU A 865 24.56 -19.20 -41.91
N GLU A 866 24.62 -18.28 -42.87
CA GLU A 866 24.98 -16.88 -42.61
C GLU A 866 23.97 -16.17 -41.71
N GLY A 867 22.67 -16.36 -41.98
CA GLY A 867 21.62 -15.75 -41.18
C GLY A 867 21.59 -16.27 -39.75
N THR A 868 21.77 -17.58 -39.57
CA THR A 868 21.86 -18.21 -38.24
C THR A 868 23.10 -17.73 -37.49
N MET A 869 24.25 -17.63 -38.17
CA MET A 869 25.49 -17.11 -37.60
C MET A 869 25.33 -15.66 -37.12
N LEU A 870 24.78 -14.75 -37.94
CA LEU A 870 24.54 -13.35 -37.55
C LEU A 870 23.56 -13.24 -36.38
N ALA A 871 22.47 -14.02 -36.40
CA ALA A 871 21.49 -14.03 -35.31
C ALA A 871 22.10 -14.53 -34.00
N ASN A 872 22.95 -15.57 -34.04
CA ASN A 872 23.62 -16.10 -32.86
C ASN A 872 24.71 -15.15 -32.36
N ALA A 873 25.51 -14.56 -33.25
CA ALA A 873 26.49 -13.52 -32.89
C ALA A 873 25.81 -12.34 -32.18
N TYR A 874 24.69 -11.86 -32.73
CA TYR A 874 23.91 -10.78 -32.16
C TYR A 874 23.38 -11.11 -30.75
N ARG A 875 22.78 -12.30 -30.57
CA ARG A 875 22.31 -12.78 -29.26
C ARG A 875 23.46 -12.91 -28.27
N PHE A 876 24.58 -13.46 -28.70
CA PHE A 876 25.76 -13.65 -27.86
C PHE A 876 26.34 -12.32 -27.38
N TYR A 877 26.58 -11.37 -28.30
CA TYR A 877 27.10 -10.05 -27.92
C TYR A 877 26.13 -9.27 -27.04
N ARG A 878 24.81 -9.38 -27.28
CA ARG A 878 23.83 -8.77 -26.37
C ARG A 878 23.82 -9.41 -25.00
N LYS A 879 24.01 -10.73 -24.89
CA LYS A 879 24.10 -11.43 -23.61
C LYS A 879 25.26 -10.86 -22.79
N LEU A 880 26.43 -10.78 -23.42
CA LEU A 880 27.63 -10.24 -22.78
C LEU A 880 27.46 -8.76 -22.43
N ALA A 881 26.89 -7.95 -23.32
CA ALA A 881 26.67 -6.54 -23.06
C ALA A 881 25.69 -6.31 -21.90
N ASN A 882 24.60 -7.08 -21.82
CA ASN A 882 23.67 -7.02 -20.69
C ASN A 882 24.33 -7.49 -19.38
N HIS A 883 25.15 -8.54 -19.44
CA HIS A 883 25.92 -8.98 -18.29
C HIS A 883 26.87 -7.88 -17.79
N CYS A 884 27.63 -7.22 -18.68
CA CYS A 884 28.46 -6.07 -18.32
C CYS A 884 27.65 -4.97 -17.63
N VAL A 885 26.45 -4.64 -18.15
CA VAL A 885 25.55 -3.63 -17.53
C VAL A 885 25.11 -4.05 -16.13
N LEU A 886 24.72 -5.32 -15.94
CA LEU A 886 24.33 -5.86 -14.63
C LEU A 886 25.49 -5.87 -13.63
N GLN A 887 26.74 -5.93 -14.13
CA GLN A 887 27.96 -5.82 -13.35
C GLN A 887 28.51 -4.38 -13.24
N GLU A 888 27.81 -3.37 -13.78
CA GLU A 888 28.28 -1.97 -13.88
C GLU A 888 29.66 -1.82 -14.53
N MET A 889 30.00 -2.72 -15.45
CA MET A 889 31.25 -2.71 -16.20
C MET A 889 31.06 -2.08 -17.59
N PRO A 890 32.13 -1.53 -18.20
CA PRO A 890 32.09 -1.14 -19.60
C PRO A 890 31.76 -2.35 -20.48
N THR A 891 31.06 -2.14 -21.60
CA THR A 891 30.68 -3.20 -22.57
C THR A 891 31.87 -3.61 -23.46
N VAL A 892 32.99 -3.91 -22.81
CA VAL A 892 34.27 -4.29 -23.41
C VAL A 892 34.69 -5.61 -22.78
N VAL A 893 34.98 -6.61 -23.60
CA VAL A 893 35.34 -7.98 -23.18
C VAL A 893 36.70 -8.39 -23.73
N THR A 894 37.24 -9.51 -23.27
CA THR A 894 38.49 -10.03 -23.86
C THR A 894 38.22 -10.54 -25.28
N ILE A 895 39.17 -10.35 -26.21
CA ILE A 895 39.03 -10.84 -27.59
C ILE A 895 38.81 -12.36 -27.65
N THR A 896 39.38 -13.09 -26.69
CA THR A 896 39.20 -14.54 -26.56
C THR A 896 37.75 -14.97 -26.36
N GLU A 897 36.93 -14.16 -25.70
CA GLU A 897 35.50 -14.46 -25.48
C GLU A 897 34.67 -14.37 -26.76
N VAL A 898 35.11 -13.59 -27.75
CA VAL A 898 34.35 -13.32 -28.99
C VAL A 898 34.97 -13.95 -30.25
N ALA A 899 36.01 -14.76 -30.07
CA ALA A 899 36.84 -15.30 -31.15
C ALA A 899 36.05 -16.17 -32.16
N GLU A 900 34.93 -16.77 -31.75
CA GLU A 900 34.07 -17.58 -32.62
C GLU A 900 33.32 -16.72 -33.66
N TYR A 901 32.66 -15.65 -33.21
CA TYR A 901 31.74 -14.88 -34.05
C TYR A 901 32.40 -13.68 -34.74
N GLN A 902 33.37 -13.03 -34.07
CA GLN A 902 33.90 -11.75 -34.56
C GLN A 902 34.53 -11.86 -35.97
N PRO A 903 35.35 -12.88 -36.29
CA PRO A 903 35.91 -13.03 -37.63
C PRO A 903 34.83 -13.28 -38.68
N CYS A 904 33.77 -14.01 -38.34
CA CYS A 904 32.67 -14.35 -39.23
C CYS A 904 31.84 -13.11 -39.60
N VAL A 905 31.48 -12.28 -38.61
CA VAL A 905 30.78 -11.00 -38.85
C VAL A 905 31.64 -10.07 -39.71
N LYS A 906 32.94 -9.99 -39.41
CA LYS A 906 33.89 -9.18 -40.18
C LYS A 906 34.01 -9.64 -41.64
N ALA A 907 34.01 -10.95 -41.89
CA ALA A 907 34.07 -11.50 -43.24
C ALA A 907 32.81 -11.17 -44.04
N LEU A 908 31.62 -11.34 -43.45
CA LEU A 908 30.36 -10.96 -44.12
C LEU A 908 30.23 -9.47 -44.35
N TRP A 909 30.67 -8.64 -43.39
CA TRP A 909 30.76 -7.19 -43.59
C TRP A 909 31.61 -6.86 -44.82
N ALA A 910 32.77 -7.50 -44.97
CA ALA A 910 33.65 -7.29 -46.12
C ALA A 910 32.96 -7.72 -47.43
N GLN A 911 32.26 -8.86 -47.45
CA GLN A 911 31.54 -9.31 -48.64
C GLN A 911 30.47 -8.30 -49.09
N TRP A 912 29.81 -7.60 -48.17
CA TRP A 912 28.74 -6.66 -48.49
C TRP A 912 29.22 -5.27 -48.89
N PHE A 913 30.36 -4.83 -48.37
CA PHE A 913 30.82 -3.44 -48.49
C PHE A 913 32.21 -3.25 -49.10
N THR A 914 32.97 -4.33 -49.38
CA THR A 914 34.32 -4.24 -49.98
C THR A 914 34.50 -4.95 -51.33
N GLU A 915 33.46 -5.55 -51.92
CA GLU A 915 33.48 -5.94 -53.33
C GLU A 915 32.98 -4.80 -54.24
N THR A 916 33.89 -3.88 -54.57
CA THR A 916 33.92 -3.16 -55.87
C THR A 916 35.36 -3.04 -56.34
#